data_AF-A0AAU9K2Y9-F1
#
_entry.id   AF-A0AAU9K2Y9-F1
#
_cell.length_a   1.000
_cell.length_b   1.000
_cell.length_c   1.000
_cell.angle_alpha   90.00
_cell.angle_beta   90.00
_cell.angle_gamma   90.00
#
_symmetry.space_group_name_H-M   'P 1'
#
loop_
_entity.id
_entity.type
_entity.pdbx_description
1 polymer ?
#
loop_
_entity_poly.entity_id
_entity_poly.type
_entity_poly.pdbx_seq_one_letter_code
_entity_poly.pdbx_strand_id
1 'polypeptide(L)'
;MGKKKSLSLIRFLRPFPVKTLTYSFVCQLLQIISSYCYFVTLEGGEVEYLKDNAGYFACWMITSIALTIISISLIYSQLSDPITYVNYILIGIQLFYTLTYDLGTDLQHHGQYNLLACFLIWIPIILGLIIYKTCKQIKKFINNDKKFWISLGATFIIIITYVYISLELALYNWYYGLGGKSLIVEQDYCNLEPPGYPWPGILPHRTLNFFTGSSQCPKVDHFSSLENGVLSINCDSEALIVERPDFVSMRQDMFVLTETGMERWNNRTKAMEKRYKVPGKSQNLRIKAEWFQVFCGDREDFYIQNVPKKEVIERLDKENKQRTVPPMNLVVIMMDTVSRSQVFRKMNNLVNVLETLNKTGENEVFQFFRIISNGFNTEYNTRAMYTGSQLRQNRSGRPYWDFMRGQGNVALYINGFCEDWMSVFLKKTFSGMDHAVSFPFCHFEYHPMEKTFGNFGGPFSILRRCINGKYVHKHIFEYVDEFWMNYKNYGKIIHIPLQEGHEGTGEVILTVDPDLSDFILDMKRSGKLDNTILVITSDHGSHMGPYFMATEMGAFEQKLPVLFFIYPTWFLNKYPEFRKSLLANEQKLVGHYDTHWTFRHLATLPEFGGEIKSNFLHEMNDFTDVWDCKKNLYFMEVAYQFKGKLWKKNLSPYIVTMIYRRIDTCFAYLKHTPKEYINLTNIPYDQVLEEHEDYETYRTLEYAMIDIDARYWFEDAYQDLSKQQLLGFTKFNGNEGYFQHNIDLENASWNTLKAPGRGRYLFGRSLMKYSDDRDCDQAGILRCVCSDFVNN
;
A
#
# COMPACT_ATOMS: atom_id res chain seq x y z
N MET A 1 39.03 -29.24 -51.41
CA MET A 1 40.46 -29.04 -51.06
C MET A 1 40.60 -27.77 -50.25
N GLY A 2 40.70 -27.90 -48.92
CA GLY A 2 40.76 -26.77 -48.00
C GLY A 2 42.17 -26.18 -47.93
N LYS A 3 42.29 -24.86 -48.13
CA LYS A 3 43.47 -24.10 -47.72
C LYS A 3 43.31 -23.75 -46.24
N LYS A 4 44.01 -24.47 -45.35
CA LYS A 4 44.27 -24.02 -43.98
C LYS A 4 45.00 -22.67 -44.06
N LYS A 5 44.33 -21.56 -43.74
CA LYS A 5 45.00 -20.31 -43.39
C LYS A 5 45.67 -20.53 -42.04
N SER A 6 46.99 -20.72 -42.03
CA SER A 6 47.73 -20.66 -40.77
C SER A 6 47.59 -19.25 -40.20
N LEU A 7 47.05 -19.11 -38.99
CA LEU A 7 47.22 -17.90 -38.19
C LEU A 7 48.70 -17.80 -37.83
N SER A 8 49.50 -17.12 -38.66
CA SER A 8 50.84 -16.75 -38.25
C SER A 8 50.76 -15.54 -37.34
N LEU A 9 51.33 -15.65 -36.14
CA LEU A 9 51.53 -14.54 -35.18
C LEU A 9 52.23 -13.33 -35.83
N ILE A 10 52.91 -13.55 -36.96
CA ILE A 10 53.64 -12.56 -37.76
C ILE A 10 52.72 -11.46 -38.34
N ARG A 11 51.40 -11.69 -38.45
CA ARG A 11 50.45 -10.63 -38.86
C ARG A 11 50.25 -9.53 -37.81
N PHE A 12 50.49 -9.81 -36.52
CA PHE A 12 50.37 -8.82 -35.43
C PHE A 12 51.58 -7.89 -35.32
N LEU A 13 52.70 -8.20 -36.00
CA LEU A 13 53.96 -7.46 -35.93
C LEU A 13 54.21 -6.55 -37.14
N ARG A 14 53.25 -6.42 -38.06
CA ARG A 14 53.35 -5.42 -39.14
C ARG A 14 52.95 -4.05 -38.60
N PRO A 15 53.72 -2.98 -38.88
CA PRO A 15 53.33 -1.63 -38.51
C PRO A 15 51.96 -1.32 -39.13
N PHE A 16 51.02 -0.92 -38.28
CA PHE A 16 49.67 -0.58 -38.71
C PHE A 16 49.71 0.66 -39.60
N PRO A 17 48.81 0.77 -40.59
CA PRO A 17 48.67 2.00 -41.36
C PRO A 17 48.42 3.17 -40.41
N VAL A 18 49.12 4.30 -40.61
CA VAL A 18 48.95 5.52 -39.80
C VAL A 18 47.48 5.90 -39.67
N LYS A 19 46.71 5.74 -40.76
CA LYS A 19 45.25 5.93 -40.77
C LYS A 19 44.54 5.10 -39.69
N THR A 20 44.81 3.80 -39.60
CA THR A 20 44.16 2.89 -38.63
C THR A 20 44.48 3.29 -37.18
N LEU A 21 45.71 3.74 -36.92
CA LEU A 21 46.11 4.27 -35.61
C LEU A 21 45.42 5.60 -35.29
N THR A 22 45.29 6.51 -36.26
CA THR A 22 44.55 7.76 -36.09
C THR A 22 43.08 7.51 -35.77
N TYR A 23 42.43 6.58 -36.48
CA TYR A 23 41.04 6.21 -36.20
C TYR A 23 40.88 5.60 -34.81
N SER A 24 41.77 4.70 -34.42
CA SER A 24 41.78 4.11 -33.07
C SER A 24 41.90 5.20 -32.00
N PHE A 25 42.84 6.14 -32.16
CA PHE A 25 43.01 7.27 -31.24
C PHE A 25 41.74 8.13 -31.13
N VAL A 26 41.13 8.48 -32.26
CA VAL A 26 39.89 9.27 -32.28
C VAL A 26 38.74 8.53 -31.57
N CYS A 27 38.59 7.22 -31.80
CA CYS A 27 37.54 6.44 -31.14
C CYS A 27 37.72 6.37 -29.62
N GLN A 28 38.97 6.19 -29.16
CA GLN A 28 39.26 6.19 -27.72
C GLN A 28 39.02 7.57 -27.09
N LEU A 29 39.40 8.65 -27.79
CA LEU A 29 39.14 10.01 -27.33
C LEU A 29 37.62 10.29 -27.20
N LEU A 30 36.83 9.90 -28.20
CA LEU A 30 35.37 10.05 -28.16
C LEU A 30 34.75 9.23 -27.03
N GLN A 31 35.26 8.04 -26.74
CA GLN A 31 34.76 7.21 -25.64
C GLN A 31 35.10 7.79 -24.27
N ILE A 32 36.28 8.40 -24.11
CA ILE A 32 36.66 9.12 -22.88
C ILE A 32 35.72 10.32 -22.67
N ILE A 33 35.45 11.09 -23.71
CA ILE A 33 34.51 12.23 -23.63
C ILE A 33 33.09 11.72 -23.31
N SER A 34 32.65 10.63 -23.93
CA SER A 34 31.39 9.97 -23.60
C SER A 34 31.30 9.59 -22.12
N SER A 35 32.37 9.02 -21.57
CA SER A 35 32.44 8.63 -20.15
C SER A 35 32.31 9.83 -19.23
N TYR A 36 33.00 10.93 -19.55
CA TYR A 36 32.87 12.19 -18.81
C TYR A 36 31.44 12.74 -18.84
N CYS A 37 30.81 12.77 -20.03
CA CYS A 37 29.42 13.21 -20.17
C CYS A 37 28.47 12.37 -19.31
N TYR A 38 28.70 11.05 -19.20
CA TYR A 38 27.91 10.18 -18.34
C TYR A 38 28.13 10.51 -16.86
N PHE A 39 29.37 10.73 -16.42
CA PHE A 39 29.64 11.06 -15.02
C PHE A 39 28.97 12.37 -14.58
N VAL A 40 28.82 13.36 -15.46
CA VAL A 40 28.04 14.57 -15.18
C VAL A 40 26.58 14.26 -14.88
N THR A 41 26.01 13.19 -15.44
CA THR A 41 24.62 12.79 -15.19
C THR A 41 24.41 12.08 -13.86
N LEU A 42 25.49 11.72 -13.16
CA LEU A 42 25.45 11.10 -11.83
C LEU A 42 25.42 12.14 -10.71
N GLU A 43 25.33 13.43 -11.03
CA GLU A 43 25.20 14.49 -10.02
C GLU A 43 23.86 14.34 -9.29
N GLY A 44 23.93 13.93 -8.02
CA GLY A 44 22.78 13.76 -7.15
C GLY A 44 22.39 15.05 -6.42
N GLY A 45 21.19 15.08 -5.83
CA GLY A 45 20.69 16.27 -5.15
C GLY A 45 19.26 16.14 -4.63
N GLU A 46 18.71 17.25 -4.17
CA GLU A 46 17.30 17.32 -3.78
C GLU A 46 16.37 17.22 -5.01
N VAL A 47 15.13 16.74 -4.80
CA VAL A 47 14.15 16.50 -5.87
C VAL A 47 13.94 17.73 -6.76
N GLU A 48 13.84 18.93 -6.17
CA GLU A 48 13.62 20.18 -6.89
C GLU A 48 14.80 20.50 -7.84
N TYR A 49 16.03 20.38 -7.34
CA TYR A 49 17.24 20.60 -8.14
C TYR A 49 17.34 19.61 -9.31
N LEU A 50 17.07 18.33 -9.05
CA LEU A 50 17.12 17.30 -10.09
C LEU A 50 16.04 17.51 -11.15
N LYS A 51 14.85 17.95 -10.74
CA LYS A 51 13.73 18.30 -11.63
C LYS A 51 14.06 19.51 -12.50
N ASP A 52 14.59 20.58 -11.93
CA ASP A 52 14.96 21.80 -12.67
C ASP A 52 16.11 21.56 -13.65
N ASN A 53 17.01 20.63 -13.32
CA ASN A 53 18.15 20.26 -14.17
C ASN A 53 17.91 18.99 -15.00
N ALA A 54 16.69 18.43 -14.99
CA ALA A 54 16.39 17.19 -15.71
C ALA A 54 16.70 17.29 -17.21
N GLY A 55 16.40 18.44 -17.83
CA GLY A 55 16.75 18.70 -19.23
C GLY A 55 18.26 18.75 -19.48
N TYR A 56 19.03 19.30 -18.54
CA TYR A 56 20.49 19.36 -18.60
C TYR A 56 21.10 17.95 -18.52
N PHE A 57 20.66 17.13 -17.56
CA PHE A 57 21.13 15.74 -17.43
C PHE A 57 20.73 14.88 -18.64
N ALA A 58 19.52 15.05 -19.17
CA ALA A 58 19.08 14.37 -20.38
C ALA A 58 19.97 14.70 -21.58
N CYS A 59 20.35 15.97 -21.78
CA CYS A 59 21.26 16.39 -22.84
C CYS A 59 22.63 15.71 -22.75
N TRP A 60 23.24 15.66 -21.55
CA TRP A 60 24.53 15.00 -21.34
C TRP A 60 24.46 13.49 -21.51
N MET A 61 23.37 12.86 -21.04
CA MET A 61 23.11 11.43 -21.23
C MET A 61 23.03 11.09 -22.72
N ILE A 62 22.21 11.83 -23.48
CA ILE A 62 22.06 11.65 -24.92
C ILE A 62 23.40 11.87 -25.64
N THR A 63 24.16 12.88 -25.23
CA THR A 63 25.49 13.17 -25.80
C THR A 63 26.46 12.02 -25.55
N SER A 64 26.49 11.49 -24.32
CA SER A 64 27.31 10.32 -23.99
C SER A 64 26.96 9.13 -24.88
N ILE A 65 25.67 8.82 -25.00
CA ILE A 65 25.17 7.72 -25.82
C ILE A 65 25.54 7.92 -27.30
N ALA A 66 25.32 9.11 -27.85
CA ALA A 66 25.64 9.44 -29.23
C ALA A 66 27.12 9.27 -29.54
N LEU A 67 28.01 9.74 -28.65
CA LEU A 67 29.45 9.61 -28.80
C LEU A 67 29.92 8.15 -28.74
N THR A 68 29.34 7.34 -27.84
CA THR A 68 29.59 5.88 -27.80
C THR A 68 29.17 5.22 -29.13
N ILE A 69 27.99 5.56 -29.66
CA ILE A 69 27.49 5.02 -30.94
C ILE A 69 28.40 5.42 -32.11
N ILE A 70 28.83 6.67 -32.17
CA ILE A 70 29.76 7.17 -33.20
C ILE A 70 31.07 6.39 -33.12
N SER A 71 31.62 6.20 -31.92
CA SER A 71 32.86 5.47 -31.68
C SER A 71 32.76 4.01 -32.16
N ILE A 72 31.68 3.31 -31.78
CA ILE A 72 31.40 1.93 -32.20
C ILE A 72 31.21 1.85 -33.72
N SER A 73 30.53 2.83 -34.33
CA SER A 73 30.24 2.88 -35.77
C SER A 73 31.49 3.13 -36.61
N LEU A 74 32.41 3.97 -36.14
CA LEU A 74 33.70 4.23 -36.77
C LEU A 74 34.56 2.96 -36.79
N ILE A 75 34.63 2.24 -35.68
CA ILE A 75 35.34 0.95 -35.57
C ILE A 75 34.71 -0.10 -36.50
N TYR A 76 33.39 -0.15 -36.53
CA TYR A 76 32.64 -1.09 -37.36
C TYR A 76 32.89 -0.94 -38.86
N SER A 77 33.24 0.25 -39.33
CA SER A 77 33.59 0.50 -40.73
C SER A 77 34.93 -0.15 -41.15
N GLN A 78 35.74 -0.66 -40.21
CA GLN A 78 37.10 -1.17 -40.42
C GLN A 78 37.26 -2.66 -40.08
N LEU A 79 36.24 -3.48 -40.34
CA LEU A 79 36.12 -4.92 -39.98
C LEU A 79 37.23 -5.88 -40.47
N SER A 80 38.32 -5.40 -41.08
CA SER A 80 39.39 -6.23 -41.65
C SER A 80 40.68 -6.32 -40.81
N ASP A 81 40.86 -5.47 -39.79
CA ASP A 81 42.13 -5.34 -39.06
C ASP A 81 42.07 -5.86 -37.60
N PRO A 82 43.15 -6.50 -37.08
CA PRO A 82 43.21 -6.95 -35.69
C PRO A 82 43.02 -5.84 -34.64
N ILE A 83 43.41 -4.61 -34.95
CA ILE A 83 43.20 -3.43 -34.09
C ILE A 83 41.72 -3.16 -33.80
N THR A 84 40.84 -3.51 -34.73
CA THR A 84 39.39 -3.32 -34.59
C THR A 84 38.85 -4.09 -33.37
N TYR A 85 39.32 -5.32 -33.18
CA TYR A 85 38.94 -6.14 -32.02
C TYR A 85 39.49 -5.59 -30.70
N VAL A 86 40.74 -5.09 -30.72
CA VAL A 86 41.35 -4.45 -29.54
C VAL A 86 40.54 -3.22 -29.12
N ASN A 87 40.11 -2.38 -30.07
CA ASN A 87 39.28 -1.21 -29.76
C ASN A 87 37.90 -1.59 -29.21
N TYR A 88 37.26 -2.65 -29.72
CA TYR A 88 35.99 -3.13 -29.14
C TYR A 88 36.15 -3.57 -27.69
N ILE A 89 37.23 -4.29 -27.37
CA ILE A 89 37.52 -4.73 -26.00
C ILE A 89 37.75 -3.51 -25.10
N LEU A 90 38.56 -2.54 -25.54
CA LEU A 90 38.85 -1.34 -24.76
C LEU A 90 37.60 -0.49 -24.50
N ILE A 91 36.75 -0.29 -25.51
CA ILE A 91 35.48 0.42 -25.34
C ILE A 91 34.56 -0.37 -24.41
N GLY A 92 34.49 -1.70 -24.53
CA GLY A 92 33.69 -2.54 -23.65
C GLY A 92 34.12 -2.43 -22.18
N ILE A 93 35.43 -2.40 -21.92
CA ILE A 93 35.98 -2.19 -20.57
C ILE A 93 35.63 -0.79 -20.06
N GLN A 94 35.83 0.26 -20.88
CA GLN A 94 35.50 1.64 -20.50
C GLN A 94 34.01 1.79 -20.17
N LEU A 95 33.14 1.26 -21.04
CA LEU A 95 31.69 1.26 -20.81
C LEU A 95 31.30 0.51 -19.54
N PHE A 96 31.92 -0.65 -19.29
CA PHE A 96 31.68 -1.39 -18.05
C PHE A 96 32.02 -0.53 -16.82
N TYR A 97 33.20 0.08 -16.80
CA TYR A 97 33.60 0.96 -15.68
C TYR A 97 32.69 2.19 -15.54
N THR A 98 32.36 2.86 -16.64
CA THR A 98 31.49 4.04 -16.63
C THR A 98 30.10 3.71 -16.09
N LEU A 99 29.48 2.64 -16.59
CA LEU A 99 28.12 2.24 -16.25
C LEU A 99 27.98 1.58 -14.87
N THR A 100 29.09 1.13 -14.28
CA THR A 100 29.10 0.51 -12.95
C THR A 100 29.72 1.41 -11.88
N TYR A 101 30.11 2.63 -12.25
CA TYR A 101 30.71 3.60 -11.33
C TYR A 101 29.78 3.98 -10.18
N ASP A 102 28.50 4.14 -10.50
CA ASP A 102 27.43 4.35 -9.52
C ASP A 102 26.30 3.35 -9.80
N LEU A 103 25.94 2.56 -8.79
CA LEU A 103 24.85 1.59 -8.83
C LEU A 103 23.84 1.86 -7.71
N GLY A 104 23.79 3.09 -7.20
CA GLY A 104 22.78 3.52 -6.25
C GLY A 104 21.40 3.64 -6.90
N THR A 105 20.39 3.72 -6.02
CA THR A 105 18.96 3.85 -6.37
C THR A 105 18.27 4.99 -5.62
N ASP A 106 19.03 5.88 -5.00
CA ASP A 106 18.51 7.05 -4.29
C ASP A 106 18.83 8.33 -5.08
N LEU A 107 18.39 9.50 -4.60
CA LEU A 107 18.56 10.76 -5.32
C LEU A 107 19.99 11.32 -5.25
N GLN A 108 20.83 10.80 -4.35
CA GLN A 108 22.24 11.17 -4.23
C GLN A 108 23.12 10.27 -5.10
N HIS A 109 22.73 9.01 -5.25
CA HIS A 109 23.39 7.99 -6.04
C HIS A 109 22.31 7.25 -6.84
N HIS A 110 22.07 7.65 -8.10
CA HIS A 110 20.97 7.17 -8.97
C HIS A 110 21.47 6.46 -10.22
N GLY A 111 22.72 6.01 -10.25
CA GLY A 111 23.32 5.39 -11.44
C GLY A 111 22.55 4.21 -12.03
N GLN A 112 21.73 3.47 -11.25
CA GLN A 112 20.85 2.43 -11.79
C GLN A 112 19.75 2.96 -12.71
N TYR A 113 19.19 4.14 -12.43
CA TYR A 113 18.20 4.77 -13.31
C TYR A 113 18.84 5.22 -14.63
N ASN A 114 20.07 5.75 -14.55
CA ASN A 114 20.85 6.14 -15.72
C ASN A 114 21.25 4.93 -16.57
N LEU A 115 21.61 3.81 -15.93
CA LEU A 115 21.86 2.53 -16.59
C LEU A 115 20.62 2.02 -17.32
N LEU A 116 19.45 2.08 -16.69
CA LEU A 116 18.18 1.72 -17.32
C LEU A 116 17.88 2.61 -18.53
N ALA A 117 18.08 3.93 -18.40
CA ALA A 117 17.92 4.88 -19.51
C ALA A 117 18.89 4.59 -20.67
N CYS A 118 20.15 4.29 -20.38
CA CYS A 118 21.13 3.85 -21.38
C CYS A 118 20.67 2.58 -22.10
N PHE A 119 20.19 1.57 -21.38
CA PHE A 119 19.68 0.34 -22.00
C PHE A 119 18.45 0.60 -22.88
N LEU A 120 17.49 1.42 -22.42
CA LEU A 120 16.30 1.77 -23.18
C LEU A 120 16.61 2.51 -24.48
N ILE A 121 17.73 3.23 -24.56
CA ILE A 121 18.16 3.94 -25.77
C ILE A 121 19.08 3.07 -26.64
N TRP A 122 20.01 2.33 -26.03
CA TRP A 122 20.94 1.47 -26.77
C TRP A 122 20.25 0.27 -27.42
N ILE A 123 19.28 -0.36 -26.74
CA ILE A 123 18.61 -1.56 -27.26
C ILE A 123 17.89 -1.25 -28.59
N PRO A 124 17.06 -0.20 -28.74
CA PRO A 124 16.45 0.16 -30.02
C PRO A 124 17.46 0.51 -31.11
N ILE A 125 18.58 1.15 -30.77
CA ILE A 125 19.61 1.55 -31.74
C ILE A 125 20.42 0.34 -32.21
N ILE A 126 20.85 -0.53 -31.29
CA ILE A 126 21.55 -1.78 -31.61
C ILE A 126 20.63 -2.72 -32.38
N LEU A 127 19.38 -2.89 -31.94
CA LEU A 127 18.36 -3.60 -32.71
C LEU A 127 18.13 -2.92 -34.06
N GLY A 128 18.10 -1.59 -34.15
CA GLY A 128 17.97 -0.83 -35.39
C GLY A 128 19.15 -1.02 -36.34
N LEU A 129 20.39 -1.12 -35.84
CA LEU A 129 21.59 -1.40 -36.63
C LEU A 129 21.66 -2.87 -37.07
N ILE A 130 21.26 -3.80 -36.19
CA ILE A 130 21.09 -5.22 -36.52
C ILE A 130 20.00 -5.34 -37.58
N ILE A 131 18.82 -4.75 -37.36
CA ILE A 131 17.71 -4.66 -38.32
C ILE A 131 18.18 -3.99 -39.59
N TYR A 132 18.99 -2.93 -39.59
CA TYR A 132 19.50 -2.30 -40.82
C TYR A 132 20.43 -3.23 -41.61
N LYS A 133 21.34 -3.94 -40.94
CA LYS A 133 22.26 -4.88 -41.61
C LYS A 133 21.54 -6.15 -42.07
N THR A 134 20.65 -6.66 -41.24
CA THR A 134 19.72 -7.75 -41.53
C THR A 134 18.80 -7.31 -42.65
N CYS A 135 18.28 -6.09 -42.68
CA CYS A 135 17.52 -5.48 -43.79
C CYS A 135 18.38 -5.25 -45.01
N LYS A 136 19.70 -5.04 -44.93
CA LYS A 136 20.60 -4.93 -46.10
C LYS A 136 20.91 -6.32 -46.70
N GLN A 137 21.02 -7.35 -45.86
CA GLN A 137 21.09 -8.76 -46.28
C GLN A 137 19.74 -9.28 -46.79
N ILE A 138 18.65 -8.89 -46.12
CA ILE A 138 17.26 -9.14 -46.49
C ILE A 138 16.89 -8.28 -47.70
N LYS A 139 17.48 -7.09 -47.99
CA LYS A 139 17.21 -6.33 -49.24
C LYS A 139 17.62 -7.12 -50.48
N LYS A 140 18.61 -8.01 -50.35
CA LYS A 140 18.96 -9.03 -51.36
C LYS A 140 17.94 -10.18 -51.46
N PHE A 141 17.11 -10.38 -50.45
CA PHE A 141 16.09 -11.44 -50.30
C PHE A 141 14.65 -10.92 -50.60
N ILE A 142 14.25 -9.78 -50.02
CA ILE A 142 13.02 -8.97 -50.18
C ILE A 142 12.76 -8.56 -51.63
N ASN A 143 13.78 -8.22 -52.41
CA ASN A 143 13.57 -7.72 -53.77
C ASN A 143 13.05 -8.78 -54.76
N ASN A 144 13.00 -10.06 -54.37
CA ASN A 144 12.54 -11.14 -55.25
C ASN A 144 11.53 -12.12 -54.62
N ASP A 145 11.16 -11.98 -53.34
CA ASP A 145 10.31 -12.98 -52.67
C ASP A 145 9.00 -12.40 -52.12
N LYS A 146 7.95 -12.45 -52.95
CA LYS A 146 6.57 -12.10 -52.55
C LYS A 146 6.10 -12.88 -51.32
N LYS A 147 6.65 -14.09 -51.07
CA LYS A 147 6.27 -14.91 -49.91
C LYS A 147 6.72 -14.29 -48.60
N PHE A 148 7.84 -13.55 -48.58
CA PHE A 148 8.30 -12.85 -47.38
C PHE A 148 7.32 -11.75 -46.95
N TRP A 149 6.88 -10.89 -47.88
CA TRP A 149 5.92 -9.83 -47.56
C TRP A 149 4.54 -10.37 -47.19
N ILE A 150 4.09 -11.45 -47.84
CA ILE A 150 2.87 -12.15 -47.44
C ILE A 150 3.02 -12.74 -46.03
N SER A 151 4.15 -13.38 -45.71
CA SER A 151 4.41 -13.95 -44.39
C SER A 151 4.51 -12.88 -43.30
N LEU A 152 5.17 -11.76 -43.57
CA LEU A 152 5.31 -10.65 -42.64
C LEU A 152 3.94 -9.99 -42.40
N GLY A 153 3.18 -9.72 -43.47
CA GLY A 153 1.82 -9.21 -43.38
C GLY A 153 0.91 -10.15 -42.60
N ALA A 154 0.95 -11.45 -42.87
CA ALA A 154 0.22 -12.46 -42.13
C ALA A 154 0.60 -12.48 -40.63
N THR A 155 1.90 -12.34 -40.32
CA THR A 155 2.37 -12.29 -38.93
C THR A 155 1.85 -11.05 -38.20
N PHE A 156 1.89 -9.88 -38.84
CA PHE A 156 1.32 -8.66 -38.26
C PHE A 156 -0.18 -8.79 -38.05
N ILE A 157 -0.92 -9.36 -39.00
CA ILE A 157 -2.35 -9.62 -38.85
C ILE A 157 -2.60 -10.54 -37.65
N ILE A 158 -1.86 -11.65 -37.53
CA ILE A 158 -2.00 -12.57 -36.39
C ILE A 158 -1.74 -11.85 -35.05
N ILE A 159 -0.69 -11.03 -34.96
CA ILE A 159 -0.36 -10.29 -33.72
C ILE A 159 -1.45 -9.27 -33.40
N ILE A 160 -1.89 -8.47 -34.38
CA ILE A 160 -2.94 -7.47 -34.19
C ILE A 160 -4.25 -8.14 -33.78
N THR A 161 -4.62 -9.25 -34.44
CA THR A 161 -5.80 -10.04 -34.09
C THR A 161 -5.69 -10.62 -32.68
N TYR A 162 -4.54 -11.17 -32.30
CA TYR A 162 -4.31 -11.67 -30.93
C TYR A 162 -4.44 -10.56 -29.90
N VAL A 163 -3.81 -9.40 -30.12
CA VAL A 163 -3.87 -8.24 -29.20
C VAL A 163 -5.30 -7.74 -29.09
N TYR A 164 -6.01 -7.59 -30.21
CA TYR A 164 -7.41 -7.18 -30.24
C TYR A 164 -8.29 -8.16 -29.45
N ILE A 165 -8.22 -9.46 -29.75
CA ILE A 165 -9.00 -10.48 -29.02
C ILE A 165 -8.65 -10.48 -27.52
N SER A 166 -7.38 -10.32 -27.18
CA SER A 166 -6.94 -10.31 -25.78
C SER A 166 -7.42 -9.07 -25.03
N LEU A 167 -7.44 -7.90 -25.69
CA LEU A 167 -8.00 -6.66 -25.16
C LEU A 167 -9.50 -6.79 -24.90
N GLU A 168 -10.24 -7.32 -25.88
CA GLU A 168 -11.68 -7.57 -25.76
C GLU A 168 -11.98 -8.57 -24.65
N LEU A 169 -11.19 -9.66 -24.54
CA LEU A 169 -11.32 -10.63 -23.46
C LEU A 169 -10.98 -10.03 -22.10
N ALA A 170 -9.95 -9.18 -22.01
CA ALA A 170 -9.59 -8.50 -20.77
C ALA A 170 -10.67 -7.51 -20.33
N LEU A 171 -11.26 -6.79 -21.27
CA LEU A 171 -12.38 -5.88 -21.02
C LEU A 171 -13.64 -6.66 -20.61
N TYR A 172 -13.95 -7.76 -21.30
CA TYR A 172 -15.04 -8.67 -20.93
C TYR A 172 -14.86 -9.16 -19.49
N ASN A 173 -13.70 -9.75 -19.17
CA ASN A 173 -13.39 -10.29 -17.84
C ASN A 173 -13.41 -9.24 -16.72
N TRP A 174 -13.19 -7.96 -17.04
CA TRP A 174 -13.27 -6.88 -16.05
C TRP A 174 -14.67 -6.76 -15.43
N TYR A 175 -15.73 -6.98 -16.24
CA TYR A 175 -17.12 -6.96 -15.77
C TYR A 175 -17.52 -8.22 -14.99
N TYR A 176 -16.95 -9.38 -15.31
CA TYR A 176 -17.34 -10.65 -14.67
C TYR A 176 -16.81 -10.76 -13.24
N GLY A 177 -17.58 -11.44 -12.41
CA GLY A 177 -17.28 -11.72 -11.01
C GLY A 177 -17.59 -13.14 -10.60
N LEU A 178 -17.61 -13.36 -9.29
CA LEU A 178 -17.89 -14.67 -8.70
C LEU A 178 -19.33 -15.14 -8.98
N GLY A 179 -19.52 -16.46 -9.09
CA GLY A 179 -20.82 -17.10 -9.25
C GLY A 179 -21.51 -16.79 -10.57
N GLY A 180 -20.75 -16.42 -11.62
CA GLY A 180 -21.29 -16.03 -12.92
C GLY A 180 -22.00 -14.68 -12.93
N LYS A 181 -21.93 -13.91 -11.83
CA LYS A 181 -22.47 -12.53 -11.77
C LYS A 181 -21.57 -11.60 -12.57
N SER A 182 -22.15 -10.55 -13.15
CA SER A 182 -21.41 -9.49 -13.82
C SER A 182 -21.80 -8.12 -13.26
N LEU A 183 -20.90 -7.14 -13.37
CA LEU A 183 -21.21 -5.74 -13.13
C LEU A 183 -22.32 -5.33 -14.11
N ILE A 184 -23.44 -4.88 -13.58
CA ILE A 184 -24.44 -4.15 -14.36
C ILE A 184 -23.84 -2.77 -14.59
N VAL A 185 -23.82 -2.23 -15.82
CA VAL A 185 -23.16 -0.93 -16.09
C VAL A 185 -24.05 0.24 -15.63
N GLU A 186 -25.31 0.20 -16.03
CA GLU A 186 -26.31 1.21 -15.72
C GLU A 186 -26.99 0.90 -14.39
N GLN A 187 -26.87 1.81 -13.42
CA GLN A 187 -27.50 1.68 -12.11
C GLN A 187 -27.90 3.07 -11.64
N ASP A 188 -29.05 3.16 -10.96
CA ASP A 188 -29.55 4.41 -10.40
C ASP A 188 -28.44 5.12 -9.59
N TYR A 189 -28.23 6.40 -9.92
CA TYR A 189 -27.22 7.29 -9.32
C TYR A 189 -25.74 6.90 -9.53
N CYS A 190 -25.43 5.79 -10.22
CA CYS A 190 -24.04 5.42 -10.51
C CYS A 190 -23.84 4.50 -11.72
N ASN A 191 -23.56 5.11 -12.87
CA ASN A 191 -23.12 4.39 -14.06
C ASN A 191 -21.61 4.16 -14.02
N LEU A 192 -21.18 2.89 -14.20
CA LEU A 192 -19.76 2.51 -14.21
C LEU A 192 -19.36 1.95 -15.57
N GLU A 193 -18.98 2.84 -16.47
CA GLU A 193 -18.37 2.49 -17.75
C GLU A 193 -16.84 2.67 -17.68
N PRO A 194 -16.04 1.65 -18.02
CA PRO A 194 -14.59 1.76 -18.00
C PRO A 194 -14.13 2.76 -19.07
N PRO A 195 -13.26 3.73 -18.74
CA PRO A 195 -12.82 4.77 -19.68
C PRO A 195 -11.80 4.27 -20.72
N GLY A 196 -11.42 2.99 -20.67
CA GLY A 196 -10.47 2.41 -21.61
C GLY A 196 -10.23 0.91 -21.38
N TYR A 197 -9.22 0.36 -22.05
CA TYR A 197 -8.92 -1.06 -21.98
C TYR A 197 -7.97 -1.41 -20.82
N PRO A 198 -8.25 -2.50 -20.06
CA PRO A 198 -7.35 -3.00 -19.02
C PRO A 198 -6.21 -3.83 -19.62
N TRP A 199 -5.28 -3.17 -20.32
CA TRP A 199 -4.18 -3.84 -21.02
C TRP A 199 -3.27 -4.72 -20.15
N PRO A 200 -3.12 -4.53 -18.81
CA PRO A 200 -2.39 -5.49 -17.99
C PRO A 200 -2.98 -6.91 -18.03
N GLY A 201 -4.26 -7.05 -18.39
CA GLY A 201 -4.90 -8.34 -18.60
C GLY A 201 -4.45 -9.10 -19.86
N ILE A 202 -3.72 -8.47 -20.78
CA ILE A 202 -3.15 -9.11 -21.97
C ILE A 202 -1.84 -9.83 -21.63
N LEU A 203 -1.13 -9.34 -20.61
CA LEU A 203 0.17 -9.87 -20.25
C LEU A 203 0.00 -11.21 -19.52
N PRO A 204 0.68 -12.28 -19.95
CA PRO A 204 0.75 -13.51 -19.18
C PRO A 204 1.20 -13.24 -17.73
N HIS A 205 0.78 -14.09 -16.81
CA HIS A 205 1.31 -14.07 -15.44
C HIS A 205 2.83 -14.07 -15.46
N ARG A 206 3.45 -13.29 -14.57
CA ARG A 206 4.91 -13.25 -14.41
C ARG A 206 5.67 -12.69 -15.62
N THR A 207 5.01 -11.97 -16.52
CA THR A 207 5.68 -11.32 -17.66
C THR A 207 6.73 -10.31 -17.21
N LEU A 208 6.51 -9.65 -16.06
CA LEU A 208 7.46 -8.68 -15.50
C LEU A 208 8.53 -9.31 -14.59
N ASN A 209 8.63 -10.65 -14.52
CA ASN A 209 9.62 -11.35 -13.69
C ASN A 209 11.08 -11.01 -14.01
N PHE A 210 11.36 -10.54 -15.22
CA PHE A 210 12.69 -10.03 -15.55
C PHE A 210 13.10 -8.87 -14.63
N PHE A 211 12.16 -8.01 -14.23
CA PHE A 211 12.40 -6.88 -13.32
C PHE A 211 12.20 -7.27 -11.85
N THR A 212 11.27 -8.17 -11.54
CA THR A 212 10.90 -8.52 -10.16
C THR A 212 11.74 -9.67 -9.56
N GLY A 213 12.60 -10.30 -10.36
CA GLY A 213 13.50 -11.36 -9.93
C GLY A 213 12.79 -12.68 -9.58
N SER A 214 13.44 -13.50 -8.74
CA SER A 214 12.82 -14.75 -8.26
C SER A 214 11.56 -14.44 -7.44
N SER A 215 10.50 -15.21 -7.68
CA SER A 215 9.29 -15.18 -6.87
C SER A 215 9.41 -16.00 -5.59
N GLN A 216 10.40 -16.90 -5.48
CA GLN A 216 10.59 -17.78 -4.32
C GLN A 216 11.59 -17.21 -3.31
N CYS A 217 11.24 -17.23 -2.03
CA CYS A 217 12.17 -16.86 -0.95
C CYS A 217 13.44 -17.74 -0.99
N PRO A 218 14.59 -17.18 -0.59
CA PRO A 218 15.84 -17.94 -0.53
C PRO A 218 15.69 -19.12 0.45
N LYS A 219 16.34 -20.24 0.14
CA LYS A 219 16.44 -21.34 1.12
C LYS A 219 17.39 -20.93 2.23
N VAL A 220 16.98 -21.12 3.48
CA VAL A 220 17.79 -20.86 4.67
C VAL A 220 18.02 -22.18 5.39
N ASP A 221 19.28 -22.47 5.69
CA ASP A 221 19.67 -23.65 6.47
C ASP A 221 19.53 -23.34 7.96
N HIS A 222 18.34 -23.63 8.51
CA HIS A 222 18.03 -23.40 9.91
C HIS A 222 18.86 -24.31 10.83
N PHE A 223 19.39 -23.74 11.91
CA PHE A 223 20.15 -24.47 12.93
C PHE A 223 19.36 -24.60 14.24
N SER A 224 18.18 -24.01 14.30
CA SER A 224 17.22 -24.14 15.40
C SER A 224 15.81 -24.40 14.88
N SER A 225 14.94 -24.85 15.79
CA SER A 225 13.51 -25.02 15.52
C SER A 225 12.69 -24.62 16.74
N LEU A 226 11.51 -24.07 16.49
CA LEU A 226 10.55 -23.71 17.52
C LEU A 226 9.28 -24.52 17.32
N GLU A 227 8.88 -25.28 18.34
CA GLU A 227 7.62 -26.02 18.34
C GLU A 227 6.89 -25.78 19.66
N ASN A 228 5.66 -25.26 19.59
CA ASN A 228 4.81 -24.99 20.77
C ASN A 228 5.52 -24.17 21.88
N GLY A 229 6.30 -23.17 21.49
CA GLY A 229 7.09 -22.31 22.39
C GLY A 229 8.33 -22.99 22.99
N VAL A 230 8.71 -24.16 22.51
CA VAL A 230 9.91 -24.89 22.91
C VAL A 230 10.96 -24.81 21.79
N LEU A 231 12.04 -24.10 22.08
CA LEU A 231 13.17 -23.89 21.18
C LEU A 231 14.20 -25.01 21.35
N SER A 232 14.63 -25.54 20.22
CA SER A 232 15.70 -26.55 20.09
C SER A 232 16.80 -25.98 19.21
N ILE A 233 18.05 -26.07 19.64
CA ILE A 233 19.20 -25.45 18.97
C ILE A 233 20.26 -26.51 18.69
N ASN A 234 20.79 -26.46 17.47
CA ASN A 234 21.87 -27.31 16.97
C ASN A 234 22.94 -26.45 16.27
N CYS A 235 23.61 -25.61 17.05
CA CYS A 235 24.75 -24.80 16.66
C CYS A 235 26.07 -25.49 17.02
N ASP A 236 27.16 -25.18 16.30
CA ASP A 236 28.50 -25.72 16.59
C ASP A 236 29.22 -24.94 17.71
N SER A 237 28.77 -23.71 17.96
CA SER A 237 29.24 -22.81 19.01
C SER A 237 28.11 -22.44 19.97
N GLU A 238 28.41 -21.63 20.99
CA GLU A 238 27.39 -21.03 21.85
C GLU A 238 26.39 -20.21 21.02
N ALA A 239 25.10 -20.39 21.26
CA ALA A 239 24.05 -19.64 20.59
C ALA A 239 23.62 -18.43 21.44
N LEU A 240 23.32 -17.32 20.78
CA LEU A 240 22.80 -16.11 21.40
C LEU A 240 21.32 -15.95 21.06
N ILE A 241 20.46 -15.91 22.07
CA ILE A 241 19.04 -15.60 21.93
C ILE A 241 18.84 -14.13 22.25
N VAL A 242 18.13 -13.42 21.37
CA VAL A 242 17.77 -12.01 21.52
C VAL A 242 16.24 -11.90 21.48
N GLU A 243 15.63 -11.63 22.62
CA GLU A 243 14.22 -11.28 22.70
C GLU A 243 14.08 -9.76 22.65
N ARG A 244 13.18 -9.24 21.81
CA ARG A 244 12.86 -7.81 21.74
C ARG A 244 11.43 -7.57 22.24
N PRO A 245 11.17 -6.51 23.02
CA PRO A 245 9.82 -6.22 23.48
C PRO A 245 8.92 -5.82 22.31
N ASP A 246 7.62 -6.08 22.46
CA ASP A 246 6.59 -5.43 21.64
C ASP A 246 6.54 -3.94 22.00
N PHE A 247 7.34 -3.15 21.29
CA PHE A 247 7.54 -1.74 21.62
C PHE A 247 6.33 -0.85 21.25
N VAL A 248 5.49 -1.28 20.30
CA VAL A 248 4.32 -0.50 19.86
C VAL A 248 3.27 -0.45 20.97
N SER A 249 3.06 -1.56 21.70
CA SER A 249 2.18 -1.55 22.88
C SER A 249 2.76 -0.80 24.09
N MET A 250 4.06 -0.50 24.10
CA MET A 250 4.75 0.14 25.23
C MET A 250 4.95 1.65 25.08
N ARG A 251 4.67 2.22 23.91
CA ARG A 251 4.97 3.64 23.62
C ARG A 251 3.74 4.54 23.75
N GLN A 252 3.99 5.80 24.09
CA GLN A 252 2.99 6.87 24.10
C GLN A 252 3.24 7.93 23.02
N ASP A 253 4.37 7.86 22.29
CA ASP A 253 4.74 8.82 21.24
C ASP A 253 4.42 8.28 19.83
N MET A 254 4.07 9.19 18.91
CA MET A 254 3.80 8.83 17.52
C MET A 254 5.07 8.26 16.84
N PHE A 255 4.96 7.07 16.26
CA PHE A 255 5.99 6.51 15.40
C PHE A 255 5.69 6.83 13.94
N VAL A 256 6.68 7.34 13.22
CA VAL A 256 6.65 7.39 11.76
C VAL A 256 7.94 6.75 11.29
N LEU A 257 7.82 5.79 10.38
CA LEU A 257 8.97 5.17 9.72
C LEU A 257 9.62 6.19 8.77
N THR A 258 10.65 6.88 9.26
CA THR A 258 11.62 7.63 8.47
C THR A 258 13.00 7.05 8.73
N GLU A 259 14.02 7.37 7.92
CA GLU A 259 15.41 6.90 8.18
C GLU A 259 15.88 7.28 9.59
N THR A 260 15.67 8.55 9.98
CA THR A 260 15.94 9.05 11.34
C THR A 260 15.05 8.40 12.39
N GLY A 261 13.80 8.09 12.05
CA GLY A 261 12.87 7.34 12.88
C GLY A 261 13.37 5.92 13.15
N MET A 262 13.91 5.25 12.13
CA MET A 262 14.41 3.87 12.18
C MET A 262 15.74 3.78 12.94
N GLU A 263 16.64 4.75 12.78
CA GLU A 263 17.88 4.79 13.58
C GLU A 263 17.59 5.08 15.07
N ARG A 264 16.77 6.11 15.35
CA ARG A 264 16.32 6.42 16.72
C ARG A 264 15.60 5.24 17.35
N TRP A 265 14.80 4.53 16.56
CA TRP A 265 14.14 3.29 16.94
C TRP A 265 15.13 2.20 17.29
N ASN A 266 16.11 1.91 16.42
CA ASN A 266 17.10 0.86 16.63
C ASN A 266 17.89 1.11 17.93
N ASN A 267 18.26 2.37 18.19
CA ASN A 267 18.94 2.75 19.41
C ASN A 267 18.06 2.55 20.67
N ARG A 268 16.77 2.89 20.62
CA ARG A 268 15.84 2.69 21.74
C ARG A 268 15.56 1.21 21.99
N THR A 269 15.29 0.44 20.94
CA THR A 269 14.94 -0.99 21.05
C THR A 269 16.11 -1.82 21.57
N LYS A 270 17.33 -1.50 21.13
CA LYS A 270 18.57 -2.12 21.62
C LYS A 270 18.72 -2.04 23.14
N ALA A 271 18.26 -0.97 23.78
CA ALA A 271 18.33 -0.83 25.24
C ALA A 271 17.36 -1.75 26.02
N MET A 272 16.34 -2.28 25.35
CA MET A 272 15.32 -3.15 25.98
C MET A 272 15.46 -4.63 25.57
N GLU A 273 16.45 -4.95 24.75
CA GLU A 273 16.71 -6.32 24.34
C GLU A 273 17.10 -7.19 25.54
N LYS A 274 16.51 -8.36 25.62
CA LYS A 274 16.95 -9.41 26.53
C LYS A 274 17.84 -10.37 25.77
N ARG A 275 19.08 -10.49 26.22
CA ARG A 275 20.12 -11.28 25.55
C ARG A 275 20.56 -12.41 26.47
N TYR A 276 20.46 -13.64 25.99
CA TYR A 276 20.84 -14.83 26.75
C TYR A 276 21.72 -15.72 25.88
N LYS A 277 22.83 -16.18 26.46
CA LYS A 277 23.70 -17.16 25.81
C LYS A 277 23.38 -18.56 26.31
N VAL A 278 23.34 -19.51 25.40
CA VAL A 278 23.01 -20.91 25.69
C VAL A 278 23.96 -21.86 24.96
N PRO A 279 24.24 -23.06 25.49
CA PRO A 279 25.04 -24.06 24.79
C PRO A 279 24.50 -24.35 23.38
N GLY A 280 25.40 -24.55 22.40
CA GLY A 280 25.01 -24.76 21.00
C GLY A 280 24.12 -25.97 20.75
N LYS A 281 24.15 -26.99 21.61
CA LYS A 281 23.29 -28.18 21.56
C LYS A 281 22.18 -28.13 22.62
N SER A 282 21.55 -26.98 22.82
CA SER A 282 20.46 -26.82 23.79
C SER A 282 19.15 -27.38 23.27
N GLN A 283 18.37 -28.01 24.14
CA GLN A 283 17.06 -28.58 23.85
C GLN A 283 16.09 -28.15 24.95
N ASN A 284 14.79 -28.14 24.65
CA ASN A 284 13.73 -27.82 25.61
C ASN A 284 13.79 -26.40 26.22
N LEU A 285 14.29 -25.42 25.47
CA LEU A 285 14.34 -24.03 25.93
C LEU A 285 12.96 -23.38 25.75
N ARG A 286 12.25 -23.09 26.84
CA ARG A 286 10.92 -22.47 26.76
C ARG A 286 11.01 -20.97 26.59
N ILE A 287 10.62 -20.46 25.43
CA ILE A 287 10.63 -19.02 25.10
C ILE A 287 9.23 -18.45 25.29
N LYS A 288 9.13 -17.33 26.03
CA LYS A 288 7.86 -16.64 26.31
C LYS A 288 7.69 -15.33 25.54
N ALA A 289 8.68 -14.95 24.74
CA ALA A 289 8.57 -13.81 23.85
C ALA A 289 7.73 -14.18 22.61
N GLU A 290 6.83 -13.28 22.20
CA GLU A 290 6.09 -13.42 20.92
C GLU A 290 7.02 -13.25 19.70
N TRP A 291 8.24 -12.74 19.92
CA TRP A 291 9.20 -12.43 18.88
C TRP A 291 10.64 -12.50 19.43
N PHE A 292 11.50 -13.24 18.76
CA PHE A 292 12.92 -13.36 19.11
C PHE A 292 13.76 -13.86 17.94
N GLN A 293 15.07 -13.62 18.04
CA GLN A 293 16.08 -14.05 17.09
C GLN A 293 17.08 -14.97 17.80
N VAL A 294 17.57 -15.98 17.10
CA VAL A 294 18.63 -16.87 17.57
C VAL A 294 19.82 -16.69 16.64
N PHE A 295 21.01 -16.49 17.20
CA PHE A 295 22.24 -16.31 16.45
C PHE A 295 23.23 -17.44 16.74
N CYS A 296 23.80 -18.01 15.68
CA CYS A 296 24.87 -19.01 15.70
C CYS A 296 26.05 -18.50 14.88
N GLY A 297 26.95 -17.73 15.52
CA GLY A 297 27.93 -16.93 14.81
C GLY A 297 27.23 -15.84 13.98
N ASP A 298 27.49 -15.81 12.67
CA ASP A 298 26.87 -14.87 11.74
C ASP A 298 25.52 -15.37 11.17
N ARG A 299 25.12 -16.61 11.50
CA ARG A 299 23.82 -17.16 11.07
C ARG A 299 22.72 -16.75 12.03
N GLU A 300 21.54 -16.52 11.47
CA GLU A 300 20.35 -16.12 12.21
C GLU A 300 19.16 -17.03 11.88
N ASP A 301 18.42 -17.41 12.93
CA ASP A 301 17.05 -17.93 12.84
C ASP A 301 16.07 -16.93 13.49
N PHE A 302 14.99 -16.65 12.77
CA PHE A 302 13.96 -15.65 13.11
C PHE A 302 12.69 -16.38 13.57
N TYR A 303 12.10 -15.98 14.69
CA TYR A 303 10.85 -16.58 15.17
C TYR A 303 9.84 -15.55 15.65
N ILE A 304 8.60 -15.76 15.21
CA ILE A 304 7.39 -15.11 15.70
C ILE A 304 6.42 -16.19 16.18
N GLN A 305 5.76 -15.98 17.31
CA GLN A 305 4.78 -16.90 17.88
C GLN A 305 3.71 -16.15 18.68
N ASN A 306 2.49 -16.68 18.76
CA ASN A 306 1.48 -16.13 19.67
C ASN A 306 1.65 -16.73 21.07
N VAL A 307 1.73 -15.86 22.08
CA VAL A 307 1.83 -16.29 23.49
C VAL A 307 0.56 -15.87 24.24
N PRO A 308 -0.21 -16.80 24.85
CA PRO A 308 -1.44 -16.44 25.54
C PRO A 308 -1.17 -15.54 26.75
N LYS A 309 -1.89 -14.42 26.83
CA LYS A 309 -1.78 -13.45 27.92
C LYS A 309 -2.78 -13.78 29.02
N LYS A 310 -2.28 -13.99 30.24
CA LYS A 310 -3.11 -14.37 31.41
C LYS A 310 -4.23 -13.36 31.68
N GLU A 311 -3.89 -12.07 31.65
CA GLU A 311 -4.85 -10.97 31.86
C GLU A 311 -5.96 -10.93 30.79
N VAL A 312 -5.66 -11.33 29.56
CA VAL A 312 -6.63 -11.42 28.47
C VAL A 312 -7.59 -12.57 28.72
N ILE A 313 -7.07 -13.74 29.11
CA ILE A 313 -7.91 -14.91 29.45
C ILE A 313 -8.83 -14.59 30.64
N GLU A 314 -8.31 -13.98 31.71
CA GLU A 314 -9.10 -13.60 32.89
C GLU A 314 -10.22 -12.61 32.53
N ARG A 315 -9.93 -11.64 31.66
CA ARG A 315 -10.93 -10.71 31.10
C ARG A 315 -12.01 -11.45 30.31
N LEU A 316 -11.60 -12.31 29.39
CA LEU A 316 -12.52 -13.07 28.54
C LEU A 316 -13.39 -14.01 29.37
N ASP A 317 -12.85 -14.69 30.37
CA ASP A 317 -13.61 -15.54 31.29
C ASP A 317 -14.66 -14.74 32.05
N LYS A 318 -14.32 -13.53 32.50
CA LYS A 318 -15.27 -12.64 33.18
C LYS A 318 -16.38 -12.17 32.24
N GLU A 319 -16.03 -11.66 31.06
CA GLU A 319 -16.97 -11.08 30.09
C GLU A 319 -17.88 -12.15 29.46
N ASN A 320 -17.38 -13.37 29.25
CA ASN A 320 -18.16 -14.45 28.62
C ASN A 320 -19.04 -15.24 29.59
N LYS A 321 -18.97 -15.02 30.92
CA LYS A 321 -19.83 -15.70 31.91
C LYS A 321 -21.33 -15.61 31.60
N GLN A 322 -21.75 -14.51 30.97
CA GLN A 322 -23.16 -14.23 30.66
C GLN A 322 -23.53 -14.52 29.21
N ARG A 323 -22.59 -14.97 28.38
CA ARG A 323 -22.85 -15.22 26.95
C ARG A 323 -23.70 -16.48 26.80
N THR A 324 -24.85 -16.34 26.17
CA THR A 324 -25.84 -17.42 26.01
C THR A 324 -25.76 -18.13 24.65
N VAL A 325 -24.98 -17.59 23.71
CA VAL A 325 -24.79 -18.13 22.36
C VAL A 325 -23.31 -18.41 22.10
N PRO A 326 -22.98 -19.40 21.25
CA PRO A 326 -21.62 -19.60 20.78
C PRO A 326 -21.06 -18.34 20.11
N PRO A 327 -19.79 -17.97 20.36
CA PRO A 327 -19.21 -16.79 19.78
C PRO A 327 -18.91 -16.97 18.29
N MET A 328 -19.10 -15.90 17.50
CA MET A 328 -18.60 -15.81 16.14
C MET A 328 -17.26 -15.07 16.07
N ASN A 329 -16.54 -15.29 14.97
CA ASN A 329 -15.31 -14.61 14.64
C ASN A 329 -15.54 -13.62 13.48
N LEU A 330 -14.80 -12.53 13.50
CA LEU A 330 -14.65 -11.60 12.38
C LEU A 330 -13.17 -11.58 11.98
N VAL A 331 -12.87 -12.01 10.76
CA VAL A 331 -11.51 -11.97 10.19
C VAL A 331 -11.52 -11.01 9.01
N VAL A 332 -10.70 -9.98 9.06
CA VAL A 332 -10.58 -8.97 8.02
C VAL A 332 -9.16 -9.01 7.46
N ILE A 333 -9.01 -9.47 6.23
CA ILE A 333 -7.76 -9.46 5.47
C ILE A 333 -7.83 -8.26 4.53
N MET A 334 -7.00 -7.26 4.78
CA MET A 334 -6.90 -6.04 3.99
C MET A 334 -5.61 -6.07 3.17
N MET A 335 -5.71 -6.18 1.86
CA MET A 335 -4.56 -6.14 0.96
C MET A 335 -4.38 -4.70 0.47
N ASP A 336 -3.29 -4.05 0.86
CA ASP A 336 -3.02 -2.67 0.48
C ASP A 336 -2.87 -2.53 -1.04
N THR A 337 -3.56 -1.55 -1.63
CA THR A 337 -3.49 -1.15 -3.05
C THR A 337 -3.99 -2.19 -4.09
N VAL A 338 -4.94 -3.06 -3.74
CA VAL A 338 -5.47 -4.10 -4.65
C VAL A 338 -6.89 -3.78 -5.15
N SER A 339 -7.04 -3.59 -6.46
CA SER A 339 -8.37 -3.42 -7.09
C SER A 339 -9.11 -4.75 -7.24
N ARG A 340 -10.44 -4.71 -7.32
CA ARG A 340 -11.25 -5.90 -7.63
C ARG A 340 -10.74 -6.58 -8.90
N SER A 341 -10.53 -5.81 -9.96
CA SER A 341 -10.10 -6.33 -11.25
C SER A 341 -8.69 -6.90 -11.21
N GLN A 342 -7.81 -6.37 -10.36
CA GLN A 342 -6.49 -6.95 -10.12
C GLN A 342 -6.59 -8.33 -9.45
N VAL A 343 -7.51 -8.54 -8.49
CA VAL A 343 -7.75 -9.88 -7.90
C VAL A 343 -8.13 -10.89 -8.97
N PHE A 344 -9.11 -10.58 -9.83
CA PHE A 344 -9.52 -11.50 -10.90
C PHE A 344 -8.45 -11.72 -11.97
N ARG A 345 -7.54 -10.76 -12.18
CA ARG A 345 -6.43 -10.92 -13.13
C ARG A 345 -5.25 -11.68 -12.56
N LYS A 346 -4.94 -11.53 -11.27
CA LYS A 346 -3.68 -11.97 -10.65
C LYS A 346 -3.88 -13.12 -9.65
N MET A 347 -4.96 -13.15 -8.89
CA MET A 347 -5.15 -14.08 -7.77
C MET A 347 -6.14 -15.20 -8.10
N ASN A 348 -5.78 -16.02 -9.08
CA ASN A 348 -6.68 -17.05 -9.61
C ASN A 348 -6.98 -18.16 -8.58
N ASN A 349 -6.03 -18.51 -7.70
CA ASN A 349 -6.29 -19.53 -6.68
C ASN A 349 -7.34 -19.02 -5.68
N LEU A 350 -7.22 -17.76 -5.25
CA LEU A 350 -8.19 -17.14 -4.36
C LEU A 350 -9.58 -17.12 -4.98
N VAL A 351 -9.69 -16.68 -6.24
CA VAL A 351 -10.98 -16.69 -6.98
C VAL A 351 -11.57 -18.09 -7.02
N ASN A 352 -10.78 -19.13 -7.31
CA ASN A 352 -11.24 -20.51 -7.34
C ASN A 352 -11.71 -21.02 -5.97
N VAL A 353 -11.04 -20.64 -4.88
CA VAL A 353 -11.46 -20.98 -3.52
C VAL A 353 -12.80 -20.32 -3.20
N LEU A 354 -12.97 -19.03 -3.50
CA LEU A 354 -14.22 -18.32 -3.25
C LEU A 354 -15.39 -18.89 -4.08
N GLU A 355 -15.15 -19.25 -5.35
CA GLU A 355 -16.10 -19.98 -6.19
C GLU A 355 -16.51 -21.32 -5.58
N THR A 356 -15.54 -22.06 -5.06
CA THR A 356 -15.78 -23.37 -4.45
C THR A 356 -16.61 -23.23 -3.18
N LEU A 357 -16.26 -22.29 -2.30
CA LEU A 357 -17.04 -22.00 -1.10
C LEU A 357 -18.49 -21.68 -1.44
N ASN A 358 -18.72 -20.81 -2.42
CA ASN A 358 -20.06 -20.43 -2.84
C ASN A 358 -20.85 -21.60 -3.46
N LYS A 359 -20.20 -22.48 -4.24
CA LYS A 359 -20.83 -23.64 -4.88
C LYS A 359 -21.21 -24.76 -3.90
N THR A 360 -20.43 -24.95 -2.83
CA THR A 360 -20.74 -25.97 -1.81
C THR A 360 -22.01 -25.64 -1.00
N GLY A 361 -22.39 -24.37 -0.94
CA GLY A 361 -23.56 -23.90 -0.21
C GLY A 361 -23.38 -23.83 1.31
N GLU A 362 -22.20 -24.20 1.84
CA GLU A 362 -21.88 -24.08 3.27
C GLU A 362 -21.51 -22.65 3.67
N ASN A 363 -20.97 -21.89 2.72
CA ASN A 363 -20.65 -20.48 2.85
C ASN A 363 -21.22 -19.72 1.64
N GLU A 364 -21.61 -18.47 1.85
CA GLU A 364 -22.10 -17.59 0.79
C GLU A 364 -21.16 -16.39 0.65
N VAL A 365 -20.78 -16.09 -0.59
CA VAL A 365 -19.83 -15.02 -0.92
C VAL A 365 -20.57 -13.86 -1.58
N PHE A 366 -20.49 -12.69 -0.96
CA PHE A 366 -20.99 -11.43 -1.51
C PHE A 366 -19.82 -10.61 -2.04
N GLN A 367 -19.96 -10.10 -3.25
CA GLN A 367 -18.97 -9.22 -3.88
C GLN A 367 -19.60 -7.86 -4.18
N PHE A 368 -18.86 -6.78 -3.87
CA PHE A 368 -19.36 -5.43 -4.07
C PHE A 368 -18.69 -4.84 -5.31
N PHE A 369 -19.46 -4.74 -6.40
CA PHE A 369 -18.96 -4.31 -7.70
C PHE A 369 -18.70 -2.80 -7.75
N ARG A 370 -19.45 -2.00 -6.99
CA ARG A 370 -19.31 -0.53 -6.91
C ARG A 370 -18.83 -0.05 -5.54
N ILE A 371 -17.88 -0.76 -4.94
CA ILE A 371 -17.15 -0.16 -3.83
C ILE A 371 -16.20 0.90 -4.36
N ILE A 372 -16.26 2.11 -3.79
CA ILE A 372 -15.37 3.20 -4.17
C ILE A 372 -14.53 3.65 -2.97
N SER A 373 -13.24 3.89 -3.21
CA SER A 373 -12.34 4.51 -2.25
C SER A 373 -12.82 5.93 -1.88
N ASN A 374 -12.90 6.24 -0.59
CA ASN A 374 -13.22 7.56 -0.06
C ASN A 374 -12.11 8.60 -0.29
N GLY A 375 -10.87 8.15 -0.46
CA GLY A 375 -9.72 9.00 -0.79
C GLY A 375 -8.73 8.30 -1.72
N PHE A 376 -7.70 9.04 -2.12
CA PHE A 376 -6.69 8.54 -3.07
C PHE A 376 -5.72 7.51 -2.45
N ASN A 377 -5.51 7.56 -1.14
CA ASN A 377 -4.50 6.77 -0.42
C ASN A 377 -5.09 6.14 0.85
N THR A 378 -4.27 5.37 1.55
CA THR A 378 -4.62 4.64 2.77
C THR A 378 -5.29 5.49 3.84
N GLU A 379 -4.82 6.73 4.07
CA GLU A 379 -5.25 7.56 5.20
C GLU A 379 -6.79 7.68 5.27
N TYR A 380 -7.43 8.20 4.23
CA TYR A 380 -8.88 8.43 4.29
C TYR A 380 -9.65 7.10 4.27
N ASN A 381 -9.22 6.15 3.46
CA ASN A 381 -9.94 4.89 3.28
C ASN A 381 -9.97 4.04 4.55
N THR A 382 -8.82 3.89 5.20
CA THR A 382 -8.72 3.11 6.43
C THR A 382 -9.35 3.82 7.63
N ARG A 383 -9.31 5.15 7.72
CA ARG A 383 -10.05 5.91 8.75
C ARG A 383 -11.57 5.71 8.62
N ALA A 384 -12.10 5.80 7.39
CA ALA A 384 -13.50 5.46 7.10
C ALA A 384 -13.83 4.03 7.54
N MET A 385 -13.04 3.05 7.13
CA MET A 385 -13.30 1.63 7.41
C MET A 385 -13.19 1.31 8.90
N TYR A 386 -12.15 1.80 9.56
CA TYR A 386 -11.82 1.37 10.90
C TYR A 386 -12.66 2.08 11.94
N THR A 387 -12.84 3.40 11.82
CA THR A 387 -13.54 4.20 12.85
C THR A 387 -14.87 4.78 12.38
N GLY A 388 -15.20 4.72 11.08
CA GLY A 388 -16.42 5.34 10.54
C GLY A 388 -16.31 6.86 10.37
N SER A 389 -15.14 7.43 10.62
CA SER A 389 -14.91 8.88 10.66
C SER A 389 -13.64 9.26 9.90
N GLN A 390 -13.54 10.54 9.54
CA GLN A 390 -12.37 11.15 8.91
C GLN A 390 -11.75 12.21 9.80
N LEU A 391 -11.95 12.12 11.11
CA LEU A 391 -11.38 12.99 12.12
C LEU A 391 -10.24 12.28 12.85
N ARG A 392 -9.34 13.03 13.49
CA ARG A 392 -8.15 12.51 14.21
C ARG A 392 -8.33 12.66 15.70
N GLN A 393 -7.43 12.04 16.46
CA GLN A 393 -7.39 12.14 17.91
C GLN A 393 -8.77 11.84 18.51
N ASN A 394 -9.09 12.37 19.68
CA ASN A 394 -10.34 12.09 20.37
C ASN A 394 -11.60 12.45 19.55
N ARG A 395 -11.46 13.08 18.38
CA ARG A 395 -12.55 13.34 17.42
C ARG A 395 -12.84 12.16 16.48
N SER A 396 -11.90 11.24 16.27
CA SER A 396 -11.99 10.12 15.30
C SER A 396 -13.01 9.02 15.63
N GLY A 397 -13.44 8.92 16.88
CA GLY A 397 -14.12 7.73 17.40
C GLY A 397 -13.18 6.54 17.67
N ARG A 398 -13.76 5.41 18.07
CA ARG A 398 -13.06 4.15 18.33
C ARG A 398 -13.08 3.24 17.10
N PRO A 399 -12.00 2.49 16.85
CA PRO A 399 -11.99 1.52 15.76
C PRO A 399 -12.85 0.30 16.07
N TYR A 400 -13.28 -0.44 15.04
CA TYR A 400 -14.29 -1.48 15.21
C TYR A 400 -13.89 -2.65 16.11
N TRP A 401 -12.60 -2.95 16.15
CA TRP A 401 -12.08 -4.01 17.00
C TRP A 401 -12.15 -3.66 18.48
N ASP A 402 -12.03 -2.39 18.84
CA ASP A 402 -11.98 -1.96 20.25
C ASP A 402 -13.33 -2.19 20.94
N PHE A 403 -14.44 -1.84 20.28
CA PHE A 403 -15.76 -2.10 20.84
C PHE A 403 -16.10 -3.59 20.90
N MET A 404 -15.70 -4.38 19.89
CA MET A 404 -15.92 -5.84 19.90
C MET A 404 -15.03 -6.54 20.92
N ARG A 405 -13.80 -6.05 21.14
CA ARG A 405 -12.90 -6.53 22.19
C ARG A 405 -13.60 -6.44 23.54
N GLY A 406 -14.22 -5.29 23.86
CA GLY A 406 -14.96 -5.07 25.10
C GLY A 406 -16.26 -5.88 25.25
N GLN A 407 -16.58 -6.78 24.31
CA GLN A 407 -17.76 -7.64 24.30
C GLN A 407 -17.41 -9.13 24.49
N GLY A 408 -16.32 -9.44 25.21
CA GLY A 408 -15.89 -10.81 25.45
C GLY A 408 -15.24 -11.46 24.23
N ASN A 409 -14.67 -10.69 23.31
CA ASN A 409 -13.89 -11.22 22.18
C ASN A 409 -12.40 -10.89 22.37
N VAL A 410 -11.56 -11.79 21.88
CA VAL A 410 -10.12 -11.56 21.80
C VAL A 410 -9.82 -10.82 20.49
N ALA A 411 -9.00 -9.78 20.55
CA ALA A 411 -8.72 -8.93 19.40
C ALA A 411 -7.23 -8.93 19.01
N LEU A 412 -6.97 -9.17 17.73
CA LEU A 412 -5.65 -9.24 17.11
C LEU A 412 -5.54 -8.24 15.96
N TYR A 413 -4.54 -7.39 16.01
CA TYR A 413 -4.03 -6.62 14.88
C TYR A 413 -2.64 -7.13 14.54
N ILE A 414 -2.43 -7.68 13.35
CA ILE A 414 -1.11 -8.12 12.89
C ILE A 414 -0.81 -7.49 11.54
N ASN A 415 0.05 -6.47 11.56
CA ASN A 415 0.44 -5.69 10.40
C ASN A 415 1.77 -6.19 9.88
N GLY A 416 1.77 -6.71 8.64
CA GLY A 416 2.98 -7.13 7.93
C GLY A 416 3.94 -5.99 7.57
N PHE A 417 3.69 -4.76 8.06
CA PHE A 417 4.51 -3.58 7.90
C PHE A 417 4.98 -3.09 9.28
N CYS A 418 6.22 -2.58 9.38
CA CYS A 418 6.78 -2.01 10.61
C CYS A 418 6.15 -0.65 11.03
N GLU A 419 4.83 -0.52 10.96
CA GLU A 419 4.12 0.74 11.19
C GLU A 419 3.01 0.61 12.24
N ASP A 420 2.91 1.63 13.09
CA ASP A 420 1.75 1.86 13.94
C ASP A 420 0.72 2.71 13.18
N TRP A 421 -0.24 2.03 12.56
CA TRP A 421 -1.31 2.66 11.78
C TRP A 421 -2.11 3.69 12.60
N MET A 422 -2.37 3.44 13.89
CA MET A 422 -3.15 4.38 14.73
C MET A 422 -2.35 5.67 14.98
N SER A 423 -1.05 5.54 15.27
CA SER A 423 -0.17 6.71 15.40
C SER A 423 -0.08 7.48 14.09
N VAL A 424 0.05 6.80 12.95
CA VAL A 424 0.26 7.45 11.66
C VAL A 424 -1.01 8.12 11.14
N PHE A 425 -2.17 7.46 11.17
CA PHE A 425 -3.37 7.96 10.50
C PHE A 425 -4.43 8.52 11.46
N LEU A 426 -4.55 7.99 12.68
CA LEU A 426 -5.46 8.56 13.70
C LEU A 426 -4.80 9.58 14.60
N LYS A 427 -3.45 9.66 14.62
CA LYS A 427 -2.70 10.52 15.53
C LYS A 427 -3.05 10.21 17.00
N LYS A 428 -3.18 8.92 17.29
CA LYS A 428 -3.48 8.36 18.61
C LYS A 428 -2.49 7.27 18.98
N THR A 429 -2.31 7.06 20.28
CA THR A 429 -1.67 5.85 20.78
C THR A 429 -2.46 4.61 20.36
N PHE A 430 -1.74 3.55 19.98
CA PHE A 430 -2.37 2.29 19.62
C PHE A 430 -3.13 1.71 20.81
N SER A 431 -4.39 1.32 20.60
CA SER A 431 -5.26 0.81 21.65
C SER A 431 -6.38 -0.08 21.08
N GLY A 432 -7.03 -0.84 21.96
CA GLY A 432 -8.19 -1.66 21.63
C GLY A 432 -7.90 -3.05 21.07
N MET A 433 -6.65 -3.51 21.10
CA MET A 433 -6.29 -4.89 20.75
C MET A 433 -5.62 -5.59 21.93
N ASP A 434 -5.83 -6.90 22.06
CA ASP A 434 -5.12 -7.73 23.05
C ASP A 434 -3.73 -8.13 22.55
N HIS A 435 -3.60 -8.30 21.22
CA HIS A 435 -2.35 -8.52 20.53
C HIS A 435 -2.20 -7.53 19.38
N ALA A 436 -1.13 -6.73 19.38
CA ALA A 436 -0.79 -5.77 18.35
C ALA A 436 0.62 -6.10 17.85
N VAL A 437 0.73 -6.61 16.63
CA VAL A 437 1.95 -7.24 16.13
C VAL A 437 2.38 -6.57 14.83
N SER A 438 3.40 -5.74 14.91
CA SER A 438 4.05 -5.11 13.74
C SER A 438 5.58 -5.13 13.84
N PHE A 439 6.09 -5.15 15.08
CA PHE A 439 7.51 -5.09 15.38
C PHE A 439 8.38 -6.20 14.75
N PRO A 440 7.95 -7.47 14.69
CA PRO A 440 8.73 -8.53 14.04
C PRO A 440 9.07 -8.22 12.59
N PHE A 441 8.20 -7.47 11.92
CA PHE A 441 8.36 -7.10 10.52
C PHE A 441 9.32 -5.93 10.33
N CYS A 442 9.86 -5.32 11.38
CA CYS A 442 10.94 -4.34 11.30
C CYS A 442 12.32 -4.95 10.99
N HIS A 443 12.37 -6.24 10.62
CA HIS A 443 13.59 -6.98 10.36
C HIS A 443 14.39 -6.40 9.18
N PHE A 444 15.72 -6.33 9.27
CA PHE A 444 16.56 -5.66 8.27
C PHE A 444 16.50 -6.29 6.87
N GLU A 445 16.21 -7.60 6.77
CA GLU A 445 16.00 -8.25 5.46
C GLU A 445 14.77 -7.68 4.74
N TYR A 446 13.75 -7.28 5.49
CA TYR A 446 12.50 -6.75 4.96
C TYR A 446 12.44 -5.21 5.01
N HIS A 447 13.12 -4.56 5.96
CA HIS A 447 13.28 -3.11 6.10
C HIS A 447 14.77 -2.73 6.14
N PRO A 448 15.48 -2.80 5.00
CA PRO A 448 16.88 -2.39 4.94
C PRO A 448 17.02 -0.88 5.11
N MET A 449 17.86 -0.41 6.04
CA MET A 449 17.99 1.01 6.41
C MET A 449 18.16 1.96 5.21
N GLU A 450 19.03 1.61 4.25
CA GLU A 450 19.38 2.46 3.10
C GLU A 450 18.29 2.55 2.03
N LYS A 451 17.34 1.60 2.02
CA LYS A 451 16.37 1.47 0.91
C LYS A 451 15.00 0.96 1.35
N THR A 452 14.60 1.25 2.59
CA THR A 452 13.36 0.71 3.19
C THR A 452 12.11 1.01 2.34
N PHE A 453 12.10 2.11 1.60
CA PHE A 453 10.98 2.47 0.72
C PHE A 453 11.37 2.48 -0.77
N GLY A 454 12.46 1.81 -1.12
CA GLY A 454 12.93 1.72 -2.49
C GLY A 454 12.15 0.70 -3.32
N ASN A 455 12.24 0.80 -4.64
CA ASN A 455 11.59 -0.17 -5.53
C ASN A 455 12.25 -1.57 -5.47
N PHE A 456 13.50 -1.69 -4.98
CA PHE A 456 14.29 -2.93 -5.01
C PHE A 456 14.74 -3.42 -3.62
N GLY A 457 14.06 -2.98 -2.57
CA GLY A 457 14.20 -3.46 -1.22
C GLY A 457 13.11 -2.83 -0.36
N GLY A 458 12.70 -3.50 0.71
CA GLY A 458 11.65 -2.95 1.56
C GLY A 458 10.24 -3.50 1.33
N PRO A 459 9.28 -3.08 2.16
CA PRO A 459 7.84 -3.30 2.02
C PRO A 459 7.21 -2.77 0.74
N PHE A 460 7.81 -1.80 0.04
CA PHE A 460 7.26 -1.25 -1.22
C PHE A 460 8.00 -1.74 -2.47
N SER A 461 8.82 -2.77 -2.31
CA SER A 461 9.61 -3.31 -3.40
C SER A 461 8.76 -4.09 -4.41
N ILE A 462 9.17 -4.03 -5.68
CA ILE A 462 8.68 -4.94 -6.74
C ILE A 462 9.25 -6.36 -6.60
N LEU A 463 10.16 -6.59 -5.65
CA LEU A 463 10.71 -7.90 -5.35
C LEU A 463 9.85 -8.61 -4.30
N ARG A 464 9.96 -9.95 -4.25
CA ARG A 464 9.37 -10.76 -3.18
C ARG A 464 9.77 -10.25 -1.78
N ARG A 465 8.84 -10.37 -0.83
CA ARG A 465 9.03 -9.94 0.57
C ARG A 465 9.29 -11.17 1.44
N CYS A 466 10.51 -11.29 1.96
CA CYS A 466 10.94 -12.47 2.71
C CYS A 466 11.64 -12.05 4.00
N ILE A 467 11.47 -12.86 5.05
CA ILE A 467 12.29 -12.83 6.25
C ILE A 467 12.69 -14.26 6.58
N ASN A 468 13.99 -14.50 6.74
CA ASN A 468 14.60 -15.77 7.12
C ASN A 468 14.10 -16.94 6.24
N GLY A 469 14.06 -16.70 4.92
CA GLY A 469 13.68 -17.70 3.92
C GLY A 469 12.19 -17.97 3.76
N LYS A 470 11.32 -17.27 4.50
CA LYS A 470 9.86 -17.40 4.44
C LYS A 470 9.21 -16.07 4.04
N TYR A 471 8.09 -16.12 3.32
CA TYR A 471 7.35 -14.91 2.96
C TYR A 471 6.78 -14.22 4.20
N VAL A 472 6.70 -12.89 4.16
CA VAL A 472 6.14 -12.08 5.25
C VAL A 472 4.71 -12.51 5.61
N HIS A 473 3.82 -12.66 4.62
CA HIS A 473 2.44 -13.10 4.85
C HIS A 473 2.32 -14.51 5.45
N LYS A 474 3.29 -15.41 5.25
CA LYS A 474 3.28 -16.74 5.89
C LYS A 474 3.51 -16.66 7.39
N HIS A 475 4.47 -15.84 7.83
CA HIS A 475 4.71 -15.58 9.25
C HIS A 475 3.43 -15.07 9.93
N ILE A 476 2.65 -14.25 9.22
CA ILE A 476 1.35 -13.74 9.71
C ILE A 476 0.33 -14.87 9.85
N PHE A 477 0.13 -15.71 8.82
CA PHE A 477 -0.87 -16.78 8.86
C PHE A 477 -0.55 -17.83 9.93
N GLU A 478 0.72 -18.18 10.11
CA GLU A 478 1.17 -19.10 11.18
C GLU A 478 0.89 -18.51 12.57
N TYR A 479 1.18 -17.23 12.78
CA TYR A 479 0.85 -16.53 14.03
C TYR A 479 -0.67 -16.54 14.30
N VAL A 480 -1.49 -16.31 13.26
CA VAL A 480 -2.95 -16.34 13.36
C VAL A 480 -3.45 -17.72 13.75
N ASP A 481 -2.85 -18.79 13.23
CA ASP A 481 -3.19 -20.17 13.61
C ASP A 481 -2.86 -20.46 15.08
N GLU A 482 -1.71 -20.03 15.57
CA GLU A 482 -1.35 -20.15 16.98
C GLU A 482 -2.29 -19.34 17.89
N PHE A 483 -2.59 -18.09 17.51
CA PHE A 483 -3.58 -17.26 18.19
C PHE A 483 -4.95 -17.96 18.24
N TRP A 484 -5.34 -18.60 17.15
CA TRP A 484 -6.60 -19.35 17.11
C TRP A 484 -6.64 -20.49 18.11
N MET A 485 -5.53 -21.23 18.23
CA MET A 485 -5.39 -22.35 19.17
C MET A 485 -5.38 -21.88 20.62
N ASN A 486 -4.62 -20.83 20.93
CA ASN A 486 -4.49 -20.26 22.26
C ASN A 486 -5.82 -19.68 22.81
N TYR A 487 -6.67 -19.17 21.92
CA TYR A 487 -7.98 -18.60 22.28
C TYR A 487 -9.16 -19.39 21.70
N LYS A 488 -9.04 -20.72 21.62
CA LYS A 488 -10.02 -21.60 20.97
C LYS A 488 -11.48 -21.34 21.37
N ASN A 489 -11.73 -21.10 22.65
CA ASN A 489 -13.08 -21.01 23.22
C ASN A 489 -13.74 -19.62 23.13
N TYR A 490 -13.04 -18.61 22.63
CA TYR A 490 -13.52 -17.23 22.58
C TYR A 490 -13.72 -16.74 21.14
N GLY A 491 -14.61 -15.78 20.96
CA GLY A 491 -14.78 -15.08 19.68
C GLY A 491 -13.53 -14.28 19.34
N LYS A 492 -13.17 -14.25 18.05
CA LYS A 492 -11.93 -13.64 17.55
C LYS A 492 -12.24 -12.48 16.62
N ILE A 493 -11.62 -11.33 16.88
CA ILE A 493 -11.61 -10.18 15.98
C ILE A 493 -10.19 -10.03 15.46
N ILE A 494 -9.97 -10.38 14.19
CA ILE A 494 -8.64 -10.43 13.60
C ILE A 494 -8.58 -9.46 12.44
N HIS A 495 -7.64 -8.53 12.47
CA HIS A 495 -7.36 -7.62 11.38
C HIS A 495 -5.94 -7.81 10.86
N ILE A 496 -5.81 -8.06 9.56
CA ILE A 496 -4.56 -8.43 8.88
C ILE A 496 -4.35 -7.49 7.67
N PRO A 497 -3.60 -6.39 7.83
CA PRO A 497 -3.05 -5.63 6.72
C PRO A 497 -1.91 -6.41 6.05
N LEU A 498 -1.99 -6.56 4.73
CA LEU A 498 -0.97 -7.14 3.87
C LEU A 498 -0.41 -6.06 2.94
N GLN A 499 0.90 -6.03 2.79
CA GLN A 499 1.61 -5.00 2.01
C GLN A 499 1.95 -5.45 0.60
N GLU A 500 1.61 -6.69 0.24
CA GLU A 500 2.16 -7.32 -0.94
C GLU A 500 1.72 -6.66 -2.25
N GLY A 501 0.58 -5.97 -2.23
CA GLY A 501 0.05 -5.21 -3.35
C GLY A 501 0.74 -3.85 -3.57
N HIS A 502 1.39 -3.29 -2.54
CA HIS A 502 1.92 -1.92 -2.54
C HIS A 502 3.21 -1.80 -3.37
N GLU A 503 3.09 -1.97 -4.69
CA GLU A 503 4.16 -1.87 -5.68
C GLU A 503 3.62 -1.65 -7.11
N GLY A 504 4.49 -1.29 -8.06
CA GLY A 504 4.09 -0.78 -9.38
C GLY A 504 3.88 -1.80 -10.51
N THR A 505 4.12 -3.08 -10.28
CA THR A 505 4.06 -4.13 -11.32
C THR A 505 2.80 -4.99 -11.23
N GLY A 506 2.21 -5.11 -10.04
CA GLY A 506 1.10 -6.02 -9.75
C GLY A 506 1.52 -7.49 -9.72
N GLU A 507 2.82 -7.80 -9.59
CA GLU A 507 3.35 -9.15 -9.59
C GLU A 507 3.61 -9.68 -8.18
N VAL A 508 3.91 -8.84 -7.18
CA VAL A 508 4.28 -9.36 -5.86
C VAL A 508 3.07 -9.94 -5.13
N ILE A 509 1.87 -9.43 -5.39
CA ILE A 509 0.61 -10.01 -4.89
C ILE A 509 0.41 -11.48 -5.31
N LEU A 510 1.03 -11.92 -6.40
CA LEU A 510 1.02 -13.34 -6.83
C LEU A 510 1.70 -14.27 -5.82
N THR A 511 2.55 -13.74 -4.95
CA THR A 511 3.18 -14.54 -3.89
C THR A 511 2.22 -14.86 -2.75
N VAL A 512 1.19 -14.03 -2.55
CA VAL A 512 0.15 -14.23 -1.52
C VAL A 512 -0.91 -15.22 -1.97
N ASP A 513 -1.27 -15.21 -3.26
CA ASP A 513 -2.38 -15.98 -3.82
C ASP A 513 -2.44 -17.47 -3.38
N PRO A 514 -1.36 -18.28 -3.53
CA PRO A 514 -1.41 -19.68 -3.10
C PRO A 514 -1.57 -19.83 -1.57
N ASP A 515 -0.82 -19.04 -0.79
CA ASP A 515 -0.76 -19.22 0.66
C ASP A 515 -2.03 -18.70 1.37
N LEU A 516 -2.63 -17.63 0.86
CA LEU A 516 -3.93 -17.15 1.33
C LEU A 516 -5.04 -18.15 0.96
N SER A 517 -4.97 -18.76 -0.23
CA SER A 517 -5.92 -19.79 -0.64
C SER A 517 -5.82 -21.01 0.27
N ASP A 518 -4.61 -21.48 0.57
CA ASP A 518 -4.37 -22.59 1.49
C ASP A 518 -4.85 -22.25 2.91
N PHE A 519 -4.58 -21.04 3.40
CA PHE A 519 -5.06 -20.58 4.70
C PHE A 519 -6.60 -20.62 4.81
N ILE A 520 -7.32 -20.13 3.79
CA ILE A 520 -8.80 -20.17 3.77
C ILE A 520 -9.32 -21.62 3.69
N LEU A 521 -8.68 -22.46 2.87
CA LEU A 521 -9.04 -23.88 2.76
C LEU A 521 -8.77 -24.63 4.07
N ASP A 522 -7.70 -24.32 4.78
CA ASP A 522 -7.42 -24.87 6.10
C ASP A 522 -8.45 -24.43 7.13
N MET A 523 -8.81 -23.14 7.14
CA MET A 523 -9.92 -22.67 7.97
C MET A 523 -11.21 -23.43 7.68
N LYS A 524 -11.50 -23.74 6.41
CA LYS A 524 -12.66 -24.54 6.04
C LYS A 524 -12.53 -25.99 6.52
N ARG A 525 -11.42 -26.67 6.20
CA ARG A 525 -11.17 -28.07 6.58
C ARG A 525 -11.21 -28.30 8.08
N SER A 526 -10.72 -27.35 8.87
CA SER A 526 -10.70 -27.45 10.32
C SER A 526 -11.97 -26.95 11.01
N GLY A 527 -13.02 -26.59 10.26
CA GLY A 527 -14.28 -26.04 10.79
C GLY A 527 -14.16 -24.64 11.42
N LYS A 528 -13.02 -23.96 11.27
CA LYS A 528 -12.83 -22.58 11.77
C LYS A 528 -13.74 -21.61 11.00
N LEU A 529 -13.92 -21.83 9.70
CA LEU A 529 -14.73 -20.98 8.84
C LEU A 529 -16.24 -21.06 9.16
N ASP A 530 -16.70 -22.15 9.80
CA ASP A 530 -18.12 -22.36 10.08
C ASP A 530 -18.68 -21.35 11.09
N ASN A 531 -17.84 -20.78 11.95
CA ASN A 531 -18.22 -19.73 12.91
C ASN A 531 -17.52 -18.39 12.62
N THR A 532 -17.19 -18.13 11.35
CA THR A 532 -16.39 -16.95 10.97
C THR A 532 -17.04 -16.19 9.83
N ILE A 533 -17.17 -14.87 10.01
CA ILE A 533 -17.36 -13.95 8.90
C ILE A 533 -15.96 -13.53 8.43
N LEU A 534 -15.61 -13.92 7.21
CA LEU A 534 -14.34 -13.56 6.57
C LEU A 534 -14.59 -12.40 5.61
N VAL A 535 -13.76 -11.36 5.71
CA VAL A 535 -13.80 -10.19 4.85
C VAL A 535 -12.45 -10.06 4.16
N ILE A 536 -12.47 -10.02 2.83
CA ILE A 536 -11.28 -9.74 2.03
C ILE A 536 -11.51 -8.39 1.38
N THR A 537 -10.65 -7.42 1.67
CA THR A 537 -10.82 -6.05 1.18
C THR A 537 -9.49 -5.40 0.84
N SER A 538 -9.57 -4.23 0.20
CA SER A 538 -8.47 -3.29 0.04
C SER A 538 -8.98 -1.90 0.44
N ASP A 539 -8.10 -1.03 0.89
CA ASP A 539 -8.38 0.37 1.16
C ASP A 539 -8.54 1.19 -0.15
N HIS A 540 -7.76 0.87 -1.17
CA HIS A 540 -7.89 1.39 -2.53
C HIS A 540 -7.26 0.43 -3.57
N GLY A 541 -7.44 0.68 -4.86
CA GLY A 541 -6.68 0.02 -5.92
C GLY A 541 -5.30 0.65 -6.13
N SER A 542 -4.44 0.04 -6.96
CA SER A 542 -3.10 0.56 -7.18
C SER A 542 -3.10 1.91 -7.90
N HIS A 543 -2.24 2.81 -7.44
CA HIS A 543 -1.90 4.08 -8.08
C HIS A 543 -0.42 4.14 -8.50
N MET A 544 0.25 2.99 -8.53
CA MET A 544 1.70 2.88 -8.73
C MET A 544 2.01 2.16 -10.04
N GLY A 545 2.97 2.69 -10.79
CA GLY A 545 3.43 2.11 -12.04
C GLY A 545 2.75 2.67 -13.29
N PRO A 546 3.32 2.40 -14.49
CA PRO A 546 2.93 3.12 -15.72
C PRO A 546 1.45 2.99 -16.08
N TYR A 547 0.83 1.82 -15.86
CA TYR A 547 -0.58 1.62 -16.13
C TYR A 547 -1.47 2.54 -15.28
N PHE A 548 -1.28 2.49 -13.97
CA PHE A 548 -2.13 3.15 -13.00
C PHE A 548 -1.94 4.68 -13.00
N MET A 549 -0.73 5.14 -13.32
CA MET A 549 -0.40 6.57 -13.36
C MET A 549 -0.71 7.22 -14.72
N ALA A 550 -0.53 6.51 -15.84
CA ALA A 550 -0.59 7.12 -17.18
C ALA A 550 -1.89 6.84 -17.94
N THR A 551 -2.78 5.98 -17.43
CA THR A 551 -4.04 5.64 -18.12
C THR A 551 -5.26 5.98 -17.28
N GLU A 552 -6.33 6.42 -17.94
CA GLU A 552 -7.62 6.68 -17.30
C GLU A 552 -8.20 5.40 -16.68
N MET A 553 -8.06 4.27 -17.36
CA MET A 553 -8.49 2.97 -16.84
C MET A 553 -7.76 2.58 -15.55
N GLY A 554 -6.45 2.84 -15.47
CA GLY A 554 -5.66 2.64 -14.27
C GLY A 554 -6.12 3.53 -13.10
N ALA A 555 -6.33 4.82 -13.35
CA ALA A 555 -6.87 5.76 -12.35
C ALA A 555 -8.31 5.43 -11.93
N PHE A 556 -9.08 4.80 -12.82
CA PHE A 556 -10.42 4.29 -12.54
C PHE A 556 -10.37 3.06 -11.63
N GLU A 557 -9.49 2.09 -11.92
CA GLU A 557 -9.28 0.91 -11.06
C GLU A 557 -8.73 1.24 -9.68
N GLN A 558 -7.90 2.28 -9.55
CA GLN A 558 -7.44 2.80 -8.26
C GLN A 558 -8.62 3.11 -7.32
N LYS A 559 -9.72 3.61 -7.87
CA LYS A 559 -10.88 3.99 -7.07
C LYS A 559 -11.79 2.81 -6.75
N LEU A 560 -11.57 1.63 -7.33
CA LEU A 560 -12.40 0.43 -7.20
C LEU A 560 -11.64 -0.71 -6.47
N PRO A 561 -11.45 -0.61 -5.15
CA PRO A 561 -10.82 -1.67 -4.37
C PRO A 561 -11.62 -2.98 -4.41
N VAL A 562 -11.03 -4.07 -3.94
CA VAL A 562 -11.77 -5.31 -3.69
C VAL A 562 -12.57 -5.22 -2.39
N LEU A 563 -13.79 -5.78 -2.37
CA LEU A 563 -14.53 -6.10 -1.15
C LEU A 563 -15.35 -7.38 -1.36
N PHE A 564 -14.98 -8.41 -0.61
CA PHE A 564 -15.73 -9.66 -0.49
C PHE A 564 -16.10 -9.90 0.97
N PHE A 565 -17.36 -10.26 1.20
CA PHE A 565 -17.82 -10.79 2.47
C PHE A 565 -18.20 -12.25 2.30
N ILE A 566 -17.69 -13.11 3.18
CA ILE A 566 -17.97 -14.54 3.21
C ILE A 566 -18.65 -14.85 4.54
N TYR A 567 -19.89 -15.32 4.47
CA TYR A 567 -20.70 -15.66 5.64
C TYR A 567 -20.96 -17.17 5.69
N PRO A 568 -21.05 -17.77 6.88
CA PRO A 568 -21.61 -19.10 7.04
C PRO A 568 -23.10 -19.11 6.65
N THR A 569 -23.54 -20.10 5.88
CA THR A 569 -24.92 -20.17 5.40
C THR A 569 -25.95 -20.24 6.53
N TRP A 570 -25.63 -20.92 7.63
CA TRP A 570 -26.52 -20.98 8.81
C TRP A 570 -26.77 -19.59 9.42
N PHE A 571 -25.77 -18.70 9.41
CA PHE A 571 -25.89 -17.37 9.98
C PHE A 571 -26.86 -16.52 9.15
N LEU A 572 -26.75 -16.61 7.82
CA LEU A 572 -27.68 -15.95 6.90
C LEU A 572 -29.09 -16.57 6.93
N ASN A 573 -29.21 -17.87 7.21
CA ASN A 573 -30.51 -18.50 7.42
C ASN A 573 -31.17 -18.02 8.73
N LYS A 574 -30.36 -17.72 9.76
CA LYS A 574 -30.84 -17.11 11.01
C LYS A 574 -31.25 -15.65 10.81
N TYR A 575 -30.54 -14.90 9.97
CA TYR A 575 -30.79 -13.50 9.66
C TYR A 575 -31.09 -13.29 8.16
N PRO A 576 -32.26 -13.75 7.65
CA PRO A 576 -32.56 -13.73 6.21
C PRO A 576 -32.62 -12.33 5.61
N GLU A 577 -32.98 -11.31 6.39
CA GLU A 577 -32.94 -9.91 5.94
C GLU A 577 -31.52 -9.44 5.65
N PHE A 578 -30.51 -9.94 6.36
CA PHE A 578 -29.10 -9.59 6.09
C PHE A 578 -28.69 -10.11 4.72
N ARG A 579 -29.01 -11.38 4.41
CA ARG A 579 -28.78 -11.96 3.08
C ARG A 579 -29.44 -11.11 1.99
N LYS A 580 -30.71 -10.74 2.18
CA LYS A 580 -31.46 -9.92 1.22
C LYS A 580 -30.80 -8.57 0.97
N SER A 581 -30.41 -7.85 2.02
CA SER A 581 -29.74 -6.55 1.88
C SER A 581 -28.35 -6.67 1.27
N LEU A 582 -27.56 -7.70 1.63
CA LEU A 582 -26.24 -7.94 1.07
C LEU A 582 -26.31 -8.21 -0.44
N LEU A 583 -27.24 -9.08 -0.89
CA LEU A 583 -27.50 -9.32 -2.30
C LEU A 583 -27.91 -8.05 -3.04
N ALA A 584 -28.81 -7.26 -2.45
CA ALA A 584 -29.26 -5.99 -3.05
C ALA A 584 -28.13 -4.96 -3.17
N ASN A 585 -27.12 -5.02 -2.30
CA ASN A 585 -26.01 -4.06 -2.29
C ASN A 585 -24.83 -4.45 -3.18
N GLU A 586 -24.75 -5.67 -3.72
CA GLU A 586 -23.62 -6.08 -4.57
C GLU A 586 -23.41 -5.13 -5.77
N GLN A 587 -24.50 -4.60 -6.32
CA GLN A 587 -24.48 -3.67 -7.45
C GLN A 587 -24.62 -2.20 -7.03
N LYS A 588 -24.84 -1.89 -5.76
CA LYS A 588 -25.08 -0.50 -5.31
C LYS A 588 -23.78 0.20 -4.96
N LEU A 589 -23.83 1.52 -4.99
CA LEU A 589 -22.71 2.37 -4.58
C LEU A 589 -22.43 2.19 -3.08
N VAL A 590 -21.27 1.64 -2.75
CA VAL A 590 -20.80 1.43 -1.38
C VAL A 590 -19.42 2.07 -1.17
N GLY A 591 -19.08 2.38 0.07
CA GLY A 591 -17.76 2.89 0.46
C GLY A 591 -17.34 2.34 1.82
N HIS A 592 -16.13 2.64 2.25
CA HIS A 592 -15.58 2.06 3.48
C HIS A 592 -16.30 2.50 4.76
N TYR A 593 -17.03 3.62 4.74
CA TYR A 593 -17.94 3.94 5.84
C TYR A 593 -19.02 2.86 6.02
N ASP A 594 -19.55 2.29 4.93
CA ASP A 594 -20.56 1.23 5.04
C ASP A 594 -19.96 -0.07 5.57
N THR A 595 -18.69 -0.36 5.24
CA THR A 595 -17.94 -1.46 5.84
C THR A 595 -17.88 -1.30 7.36
N HIS A 596 -17.54 -0.10 7.85
CA HIS A 596 -17.52 0.21 9.28
C HIS A 596 -18.88 0.00 9.95
N TRP A 597 -19.95 0.55 9.36
CA TRP A 597 -21.31 0.41 9.90
C TRP A 597 -21.83 -1.03 9.84
N THR A 598 -21.35 -1.83 8.90
CA THR A 598 -21.62 -3.26 8.83
C THR A 598 -20.93 -4.00 9.98
N PHE A 599 -19.67 -3.67 10.30
CA PHE A 599 -18.99 -4.21 11.48
C PHE A 599 -19.68 -3.77 12.78
N ARG A 600 -20.10 -2.51 12.90
CA ARG A 600 -20.91 -2.06 14.03
C ARG A 600 -22.19 -2.86 14.17
N HIS A 601 -22.88 -3.15 13.07
CA HIS A 601 -24.08 -3.99 13.11
C HIS A 601 -23.78 -5.40 13.58
N LEU A 602 -22.67 -6.02 13.16
CA LEU A 602 -22.27 -7.32 13.70
C LEU A 602 -22.07 -7.27 15.22
N ALA A 603 -21.45 -6.21 15.73
CA ALA A 603 -21.21 -6.03 17.17
C ALA A 603 -22.48 -5.86 18.02
N THR A 604 -23.64 -5.57 17.42
CA THR A 604 -24.91 -5.55 18.18
C THR A 604 -25.49 -6.95 18.39
N LEU A 605 -24.99 -7.95 17.66
CA LEU A 605 -25.52 -9.32 17.69
C LEU A 605 -24.97 -10.11 18.90
N PRO A 606 -25.78 -10.99 19.52
CA PRO A 606 -25.34 -11.83 20.63
C PRO A 606 -24.09 -12.68 20.34
N GLU A 607 -23.94 -13.14 19.10
CA GLU A 607 -22.79 -13.93 18.62
C GLU A 607 -21.47 -13.17 18.74
N PHE A 608 -21.50 -11.85 18.64
CA PHE A 608 -20.34 -10.96 18.84
C PHE A 608 -20.32 -10.34 20.25
N GLY A 609 -21.25 -10.73 21.12
CA GLY A 609 -21.30 -10.33 22.53
C GLY A 609 -22.40 -9.33 22.86
N GLY A 610 -23.17 -8.88 21.87
CA GLY A 610 -24.41 -8.11 22.03
C GLY A 610 -24.22 -6.64 22.39
N GLU A 611 -25.33 -5.88 22.39
CA GLU A 611 -25.32 -4.46 22.74
C GLU A 611 -24.87 -4.21 24.19
N ILE A 612 -23.82 -3.42 24.34
CA ILE A 612 -23.36 -2.93 25.63
C ILE A 612 -23.65 -1.43 25.69
N LYS A 613 -24.75 -1.03 26.34
CA LYS A 613 -25.03 0.40 26.61
C LYS A 613 -23.86 1.12 27.29
N SER A 614 -23.02 0.42 28.07
CA SER A 614 -21.80 0.99 28.65
C SER A 614 -20.68 1.23 27.64
N ASN A 615 -20.61 0.51 26.51
CA ASN A 615 -19.65 0.78 25.44
C ASN A 615 -19.98 2.09 24.72
N PHE A 616 -21.27 2.41 24.59
CA PHE A 616 -21.69 3.70 24.05
C PHE A 616 -21.32 4.86 24.98
N LEU A 617 -21.61 4.75 26.29
CA LEU A 617 -21.20 5.75 27.28
C LEU A 617 -19.69 5.97 27.28
N HIS A 618 -18.91 4.90 27.14
CA HIS A 618 -17.47 4.99 27.01
C HIS A 618 -17.05 5.74 25.73
N GLU A 619 -17.67 5.43 24.59
CA GLU A 619 -17.42 6.09 23.32
C GLU A 619 -17.81 7.57 23.28
N MET A 620 -18.81 7.96 24.06
CA MET A 620 -19.18 9.36 24.29
C MET A 620 -18.13 10.09 25.12
N ASN A 621 -17.65 9.47 26.20
CA ASN A 621 -16.68 10.09 27.10
C ASN A 621 -15.34 10.33 26.41
N ASP A 622 -14.93 9.44 25.51
CA ASP A 622 -13.68 9.53 24.76
C ASP A 622 -13.79 10.47 23.54
N PHE A 623 -15.01 10.90 23.19
CA PHE A 623 -15.26 11.76 22.05
C PHE A 623 -15.14 13.25 22.42
N THR A 624 -14.53 14.00 21.50
CA THR A 624 -14.56 15.46 21.50
C THR A 624 -15.15 15.91 20.18
N ASP A 625 -16.26 16.64 20.19
CA ASP A 625 -16.79 17.25 18.97
C ASP A 625 -15.79 18.30 18.47
N VAL A 626 -15.60 18.38 17.15
CA VAL A 626 -14.65 19.31 16.52
C VAL A 626 -14.93 20.76 16.97
N TRP A 627 -16.21 21.09 17.12
CA TRP A 627 -16.70 22.41 17.46
C TRP A 627 -17.08 22.55 18.93
N ASP A 628 -16.77 21.58 19.80
CA ASP A 628 -16.93 21.75 21.25
C ASP A 628 -16.07 22.94 21.69
N CYS A 629 -16.73 24.09 21.88
CA CYS A 629 -16.04 25.36 22.06
C CYS A 629 -15.18 25.35 23.33
N LYS A 630 -15.59 24.61 24.38
CA LYS A 630 -14.88 24.55 25.65
C LYS A 630 -13.65 23.65 25.53
N LYS A 631 -13.82 22.45 24.96
CA LYS A 631 -12.72 21.47 24.83
C LYS A 631 -11.67 21.88 23.80
N ASN A 632 -12.06 22.59 22.75
CA ASN A 632 -11.15 23.01 21.67
C ASN A 632 -10.76 24.50 21.73
N LEU A 633 -11.00 25.18 22.86
CA LEU A 633 -10.75 26.62 22.99
C LEU A 633 -9.33 27.00 22.59
N TYR A 634 -8.34 26.25 23.09
CA TYR A 634 -6.94 26.45 22.78
C TYR A 634 -6.66 26.40 21.26
N PHE A 635 -7.12 25.36 20.57
CA PHE A 635 -6.89 25.20 19.13
C PHE A 635 -7.58 26.31 18.32
N MET A 636 -8.75 26.76 18.75
CA MET A 636 -9.44 27.89 18.13
C MET A 636 -8.66 29.21 18.30
N GLU A 637 -8.08 29.47 19.47
CA GLU A 637 -7.24 30.65 19.70
C GLU A 637 -5.98 30.62 18.82
N VAL A 638 -5.28 29.48 18.79
CA VAL A 638 -4.11 29.29 17.92
C VAL A 638 -4.49 29.51 16.46
N ALA A 639 -5.57 28.89 15.99
CA ALA A 639 -6.02 29.07 14.61
C ALA A 639 -6.41 30.53 14.31
N TYR A 640 -7.06 31.21 15.26
CA TYR A 640 -7.50 32.59 15.12
C TYR A 640 -6.32 33.57 14.96
N GLN A 641 -5.19 33.31 15.60
CA GLN A 641 -3.97 34.11 15.46
C GLN A 641 -3.41 34.07 14.02
N PHE A 642 -3.71 33.03 13.25
CA PHE A 642 -3.32 32.88 11.85
C PHE A 642 -4.41 33.27 10.84
N LYS A 643 -5.42 34.02 11.27
CA LYS A 643 -6.48 34.51 10.37
C LYS A 643 -5.87 35.37 9.25
N GLY A 644 -6.20 35.02 8.01
CA GLY A 644 -5.64 35.65 6.80
C GLY A 644 -4.33 35.02 6.28
N LYS A 645 -3.80 33.99 6.97
CA LYS A 645 -2.63 33.23 6.51
C LYS A 645 -3.04 31.98 5.73
N LEU A 646 -2.17 31.54 4.81
CA LEU A 646 -2.36 30.38 3.97
C LEU A 646 -2.06 29.09 4.75
N TRP A 647 -3.11 28.35 5.10
CA TRP A 647 -2.99 27.08 5.80
C TRP A 647 -2.38 25.99 4.93
N LYS A 648 -2.95 25.80 3.74
CA LYS A 648 -2.52 24.83 2.73
C LYS A 648 -3.10 25.21 1.37
N LYS A 649 -2.32 24.97 0.31
CA LYS A 649 -2.61 25.44 -1.08
C LYS A 649 -3.99 25.04 -1.62
N ASN A 650 -4.47 23.84 -1.25
CA ASN A 650 -5.68 23.25 -1.84
C ASN A 650 -6.92 23.38 -0.96
N LEU A 651 -6.91 24.24 0.06
CA LEU A 651 -8.09 24.50 0.89
C LEU A 651 -8.97 25.56 0.23
N SER A 652 -10.28 25.31 0.22
CA SER A 652 -11.26 26.27 -0.26
C SER A 652 -11.30 27.50 0.65
N PRO A 653 -11.06 28.72 0.12
CA PRO A 653 -11.17 29.97 0.89
C PRO A 653 -12.54 30.15 1.55
N TYR A 654 -13.59 29.65 0.88
CA TYR A 654 -14.95 29.68 1.40
C TYR A 654 -15.09 28.86 2.69
N ILE A 655 -14.58 27.62 2.70
CA ILE A 655 -14.61 26.76 3.90
C ILE A 655 -13.75 27.36 5.01
N VAL A 656 -12.56 27.86 4.68
CA VAL A 656 -11.67 28.53 5.65
C VAL A 656 -12.37 29.73 6.30
N THR A 657 -13.06 30.54 5.51
CA THR A 657 -13.89 31.65 6.03
C THR A 657 -15.00 31.14 6.96
N MET A 658 -15.65 30.01 6.63
CA MET A 658 -16.66 29.41 7.50
C MET A 658 -16.07 28.90 8.83
N ILE A 659 -14.84 28.35 8.83
CA ILE A 659 -14.13 27.95 10.06
C ILE A 659 -14.02 29.15 10.99
N TYR A 660 -13.49 30.27 10.50
CA TYR A 660 -13.33 31.47 11.32
C TYR A 660 -14.66 32.05 11.81
N ARG A 661 -15.73 32.01 11.00
CA ARG A 661 -17.07 32.41 11.44
C ARG A 661 -17.60 31.52 12.58
N ARG A 662 -17.32 30.21 12.55
CA ARG A 662 -17.68 29.31 13.64
C ARG A 662 -16.82 29.55 14.88
N ILE A 663 -15.54 29.85 14.73
CA ILE A 663 -14.66 30.29 15.85
C ILE A 663 -15.24 31.56 16.51
N ASP A 664 -15.61 32.58 15.71
CA ASP A 664 -16.21 33.82 16.21
C ASP A 664 -17.51 33.53 17.00
N THR A 665 -18.32 32.59 16.52
CA THR A 665 -19.53 32.14 17.21
C THR A 665 -19.21 31.46 18.55
N CYS A 666 -18.18 30.62 18.59
CA CYS A 666 -17.70 29.97 19.82
C CYS A 666 -17.19 30.99 20.84
N PHE A 667 -16.39 31.98 20.43
CA PHE A 667 -15.91 33.03 21.32
C PHE A 667 -17.06 33.88 21.87
N ALA A 668 -18.03 34.24 21.03
CA ALA A 668 -19.23 34.96 21.47
C ALA A 668 -20.05 34.15 22.50
N TYR A 669 -20.24 32.85 22.25
CA TYR A 669 -20.94 31.94 23.17
C TYR A 669 -20.24 31.84 24.52
N LEU A 670 -18.92 31.69 24.53
CA LEU A 670 -18.12 31.60 25.76
C LEU A 670 -17.86 32.96 26.43
N LYS A 671 -18.29 34.07 25.80
CA LYS A 671 -17.91 35.44 26.20
C LYS A 671 -16.39 35.58 26.34
N HIS A 672 -15.66 34.98 25.42
CA HIS A 672 -14.20 34.83 25.48
C HIS A 672 -13.50 35.82 24.55
N THR A 673 -12.36 36.34 24.98
CA THR A 673 -11.45 37.13 24.15
C THR A 673 -10.22 36.28 23.85
N PRO A 674 -9.86 36.06 22.57
CA PRO A 674 -8.78 35.14 22.21
C PRO A 674 -7.43 35.58 22.79
N LYS A 675 -6.67 34.63 23.32
CA LYS A 675 -5.29 34.83 23.76
C LYS A 675 -4.32 34.71 22.59
N GLU A 676 -3.23 35.46 22.66
CA GLU A 676 -2.09 35.30 21.76
C GLU A 676 -1.07 34.33 22.34
N TYR A 677 -0.48 33.51 21.48
CA TYR A 677 0.58 32.57 21.81
C TYR A 677 1.85 32.91 21.02
N ILE A 678 3.00 32.77 21.66
CA ILE A 678 4.32 33.00 21.04
C ILE A 678 4.93 31.69 20.55
N ASN A 679 5.85 31.77 19.59
CA ASN A 679 6.63 30.64 19.07
C ASN A 679 5.76 29.48 18.52
N LEU A 680 4.65 29.80 17.85
CA LEU A 680 3.79 28.82 17.20
C LEU A 680 4.34 28.33 15.85
N THR A 681 5.33 29.03 15.27
CA THR A 681 5.93 28.72 13.97
C THR A 681 7.44 28.59 14.05
N ASN A 682 8.02 27.77 13.17
CA ASN A 682 9.47 27.60 13.01
C ASN A 682 10.12 28.74 12.19
N ILE A 683 9.30 29.58 11.55
CA ILE A 683 9.69 30.80 10.85
C ILE A 683 8.94 32.01 11.45
N PRO A 684 9.45 33.24 11.29
CA PRO A 684 8.74 34.46 11.68
C PRO A 684 7.32 34.55 11.08
N TYR A 685 6.36 35.05 11.85
CA TYR A 685 4.94 35.10 11.47
C TYR A 685 4.68 35.88 10.16
N ASP A 686 5.43 36.97 9.95
CA ASP A 686 5.39 37.79 8.74
C ASP A 686 5.89 37.05 7.50
N GLN A 687 6.66 35.98 7.66
CA GLN A 687 7.13 35.13 6.57
C GLN A 687 6.17 34.00 6.20
N VAL A 688 5.12 33.77 7.01
CA VAL A 688 4.04 32.83 6.65
C VAL A 688 3.16 33.48 5.58
N LEU A 689 2.95 32.74 4.48
CA LEU A 689 2.23 33.23 3.29
C LEU A 689 0.81 33.70 3.64
N GLU A 690 0.36 34.72 2.91
CA GLU A 690 -1.02 35.19 2.96
C GLU A 690 -1.94 34.35 2.06
N GLU A 691 -3.24 34.32 2.35
CA GLU A 691 -4.24 33.49 1.63
C GLU A 691 -4.29 33.74 0.11
N HIS A 692 -3.81 34.90 -0.35
CA HIS A 692 -3.86 35.32 -1.75
C HIS A 692 -2.51 35.24 -2.50
N GLU A 693 -1.47 34.69 -1.88
CA GLU A 693 -0.16 34.52 -2.52
C GLU A 693 -0.04 33.15 -3.21
N ASP A 694 0.42 33.14 -4.47
CA ASP A 694 0.54 31.93 -5.30
C ASP A 694 2.03 31.56 -5.52
N TYR A 695 2.59 30.70 -4.66
CA TYR A 695 3.99 30.24 -4.77
C TYR A 695 4.18 28.79 -4.27
N GLU A 696 5.22 28.11 -4.77
CA GLU A 696 5.57 26.71 -4.44
C GLU A 696 6.43 26.53 -3.16
N THR A 697 6.43 27.49 -2.23
CA THR A 697 7.36 27.46 -1.08
C THR A 697 6.79 26.78 0.17
N TYR A 698 7.66 26.21 1.01
CA TYR A 698 7.37 25.63 2.34
C TYR A 698 6.93 26.66 3.42
N ARG A 699 6.26 27.74 3.02
CA ARG A 699 5.89 28.87 3.90
C ARG A 699 4.42 28.88 4.31
N THR A 700 3.66 27.83 3.99
CA THR A 700 2.29 27.63 4.50
C THR A 700 2.32 27.14 5.94
N LEU A 701 1.20 27.25 6.67
CA LEU A 701 1.11 26.75 8.06
C LEU A 701 1.28 25.23 8.16
N GLU A 702 1.00 24.49 7.09
CA GLU A 702 1.29 23.05 7.01
C GLU A 702 2.74 22.72 7.36
N TYR A 703 3.68 23.58 6.95
CA TYR A 703 5.12 23.41 7.17
C TYR A 703 5.68 24.34 8.23
N ALA A 704 5.07 25.51 8.43
CA ALA A 704 5.54 26.50 9.39
C ALA A 704 5.16 26.18 10.84
N MET A 705 4.00 25.54 11.07
CA MET A 705 3.44 25.42 12.42
C MET A 705 4.11 24.32 13.25
N ILE A 706 4.57 24.69 14.45
CA ILE A 706 5.20 23.79 15.42
C ILE A 706 4.14 22.98 16.17
N ASP A 707 3.01 23.60 16.50
CA ASP A 707 1.89 22.92 17.15
C ASP A 707 1.11 22.07 16.15
N ILE A 708 1.51 20.81 16.07
CA ILE A 708 0.92 19.82 15.17
C ILE A 708 -0.53 19.49 15.56
N ASP A 709 -0.90 19.59 16.85
CA ASP A 709 -2.25 19.25 17.31
C ASP A 709 -3.26 20.34 16.92
N ALA A 710 -2.87 21.61 17.04
CA ALA A 710 -3.65 22.72 16.49
C ALA A 710 -3.82 22.59 14.96
N ARG A 711 -2.79 22.09 14.27
CA ARG A 711 -2.86 21.80 12.83
C ARG A 711 -3.91 20.76 12.50
N TYR A 712 -3.85 19.63 13.20
CA TYR A 712 -4.79 18.54 13.00
C TYR A 712 -6.21 18.94 13.37
N TRP A 713 -6.40 19.76 14.41
CA TRP A 713 -7.71 20.31 14.72
C TRP A 713 -8.25 21.19 13.58
N PHE A 714 -7.46 22.10 13.02
CA PHE A 714 -7.90 22.97 11.92
C PHE A 714 -8.26 22.16 10.67
N GLU A 715 -7.42 21.19 10.31
CA GLU A 715 -7.69 20.30 9.19
C GLU A 715 -8.93 19.41 9.44
N ASP A 716 -9.16 18.95 10.67
CA ASP A 716 -10.38 18.21 11.06
C ASP A 716 -11.62 19.12 10.97
N ALA A 717 -11.52 20.39 11.36
CA ALA A 717 -12.56 21.40 11.20
C ALA A 717 -12.88 21.65 9.73
N TYR A 718 -11.86 21.78 8.88
CA TYR A 718 -12.04 21.88 7.44
C TYR A 718 -12.78 20.67 6.86
N GLN A 719 -12.37 19.45 7.25
CA GLN A 719 -13.01 18.21 6.79
C GLN A 719 -14.47 18.12 7.22
N ASP A 720 -14.78 18.44 8.48
CA ASP A 720 -16.14 18.46 9.02
C ASP A 720 -17.04 19.44 8.25
N LEU A 721 -16.59 20.69 8.05
CA LEU A 721 -17.37 21.69 7.32
C LEU A 721 -17.56 21.36 5.86
N SER A 722 -16.48 20.94 5.18
CA SER A 722 -16.52 20.60 3.77
C SER A 722 -17.54 19.50 3.51
N LYS A 723 -17.61 18.49 4.38
CA LYS A 723 -18.53 17.35 4.22
C LYS A 723 -19.94 17.64 4.70
N GLN A 724 -20.11 18.45 5.74
CA GLN A 724 -21.44 18.96 6.11
C GLN A 724 -22.06 19.79 4.99
N GLN A 725 -21.26 20.57 4.27
CA GLN A 725 -21.74 21.35 3.12
C GLN A 725 -22.24 20.45 1.98
N LEU A 726 -21.55 19.33 1.69
CA LEU A 726 -22.02 18.34 0.70
C LEU A 726 -23.41 17.80 1.07
N LEU A 727 -23.65 17.60 2.36
CA LEU A 727 -24.93 17.14 2.90
C LEU A 727 -25.98 18.27 3.06
N GLY A 728 -25.69 19.49 2.60
CA GLY A 728 -26.61 20.64 2.68
C GLY A 728 -26.73 21.26 4.08
N PHE A 729 -25.86 20.91 5.04
CA PHE A 729 -25.88 21.49 6.38
C PHE A 729 -25.11 22.82 6.42
N THR A 730 -25.83 23.93 6.36
CA THR A 730 -25.23 25.28 6.29
C THR A 730 -25.29 26.08 7.59
N LYS A 731 -26.09 25.66 8.59
CA LYS A 731 -26.31 26.42 9.83
C LYS A 731 -25.65 25.77 11.03
N PHE A 732 -24.76 26.51 11.69
CA PHE A 732 -24.21 26.18 13.01
C PHE A 732 -24.94 27.01 14.08
N ASN A 733 -25.28 26.39 15.21
CA ASN A 733 -25.80 27.08 16.38
C ASN A 733 -24.83 26.80 17.52
N GLY A 734 -24.04 27.78 17.96
CA GLY A 734 -22.95 27.56 18.93
C GLY A 734 -23.40 27.37 20.38
N ASN A 735 -24.65 26.96 20.62
CA ASN A 735 -25.18 26.78 21.97
C ASN A 735 -25.05 25.33 22.45
N GLU A 736 -25.09 25.12 23.77
CA GLU A 736 -25.02 23.81 24.41
C GLU A 736 -26.06 22.81 23.86
N GLY A 737 -27.24 23.30 23.48
CA GLY A 737 -28.30 22.49 22.87
C GLY A 737 -27.94 21.89 21.51
N TYR A 738 -27.12 22.56 20.69
CA TYR A 738 -26.66 22.01 19.41
C TYR A 738 -25.70 20.84 19.59
N PHE A 739 -24.75 20.96 20.51
CA PHE A 739 -23.80 19.89 20.80
C PHE A 739 -24.51 18.66 21.38
N GLN A 740 -25.39 18.88 22.37
CA GLN A 740 -26.18 17.79 22.94
C GLN A 740 -27.07 17.13 21.88
N HIS A 741 -27.66 17.91 20.97
CA HIS A 741 -28.44 17.36 19.86
C HIS A 741 -27.62 16.48 18.91
N ASN A 742 -26.40 16.88 18.54
CA ASN A 742 -25.53 16.04 17.70
C ASN A 742 -25.16 14.73 18.42
N ILE A 743 -24.86 14.80 19.72
CA ILE A 743 -24.62 13.63 20.56
C ILE A 743 -25.85 12.70 20.59
N ASP A 744 -27.05 13.26 20.74
CA ASP A 744 -28.29 12.50 20.75
C ASP A 744 -28.57 11.83 19.40
N LEU A 745 -28.26 12.49 18.28
CA LEU A 745 -28.34 11.93 16.93
C LEU A 745 -27.34 10.79 16.74
N GLU A 746 -26.10 10.96 17.18
CA GLU A 746 -25.11 9.88 17.17
C GLU A 746 -25.57 8.71 18.04
N ASN A 747 -26.17 8.95 19.21
CA ASN A 747 -26.74 7.89 20.03
C ASN A 747 -27.83 7.12 19.28
N ALA A 748 -28.77 7.83 18.67
CA ALA A 748 -29.81 7.22 17.87
C ALA A 748 -29.24 6.42 16.69
N SER A 749 -28.12 6.87 16.10
CA SER A 749 -27.46 6.23 14.96
C SER A 749 -26.96 4.81 15.23
N TRP A 750 -26.66 4.48 16.49
CA TRP A 750 -26.30 3.11 16.89
C TRP A 750 -27.44 2.14 16.67
N ASN A 751 -28.66 2.51 17.04
CA ASN A 751 -29.85 1.68 16.88
C ASN A 751 -30.31 1.65 15.41
N THR A 752 -30.18 2.77 14.70
CA THR A 752 -30.53 2.81 13.29
C THR A 752 -29.50 2.10 12.42
N LEU A 753 -28.23 2.04 12.82
CA LEU A 753 -27.10 1.47 12.08
C LEU A 753 -26.81 2.23 10.77
N LYS A 754 -26.96 3.56 10.84
CA LYS A 754 -26.74 4.51 9.74
C LYS A 754 -26.25 5.82 10.33
N ALA A 755 -25.24 6.41 9.71
CA ALA A 755 -24.67 7.69 10.14
C ALA A 755 -25.73 8.81 10.20
N PRO A 756 -25.67 9.70 11.21
CA PRO A 756 -26.61 10.81 11.36
C PRO A 756 -26.34 11.98 10.40
N GLY A 757 -25.24 11.97 9.64
CA GLY A 757 -24.89 13.06 8.72
C GLY A 757 -24.23 14.26 9.39
N ARG A 758 -23.95 14.18 10.70
CA ARG A 758 -23.37 15.28 11.51
C ARG A 758 -22.43 14.72 12.57
N GLY A 759 -21.62 15.60 13.17
CA GLY A 759 -20.63 15.20 14.17
C GLY A 759 -19.54 14.33 13.53
N ARG A 760 -19.05 13.31 14.24
CA ARG A 760 -17.96 12.47 13.71
C ARG A 760 -18.40 11.50 12.62
N TYR A 761 -19.69 11.17 12.57
CA TYR A 761 -20.27 10.20 11.65
C TYR A 761 -21.11 10.90 10.58
N LEU A 762 -20.46 11.27 9.48
CA LEU A 762 -21.10 11.95 8.37
C LEU A 762 -21.72 10.99 7.35
N PHE A 763 -21.12 9.82 7.16
CA PHE A 763 -21.50 8.90 6.08
C PHE A 763 -21.54 7.45 6.55
N GLY A 764 -22.24 6.65 5.76
CA GLY A 764 -22.25 5.20 5.88
C GLY A 764 -23.49 4.63 6.53
N ARG A 765 -23.76 3.37 6.20
CA ARG A 765 -24.88 2.58 6.73
C ARG A 765 -24.55 1.10 6.66
N SER A 766 -25.17 0.28 7.50
CA SER A 766 -24.97 -1.15 7.46
C SER A 766 -25.48 -1.76 6.15
N LEU A 767 -24.60 -2.48 5.44
CA LEU A 767 -24.92 -3.22 4.21
C LEU A 767 -25.85 -4.43 4.44
N MET A 768 -26.01 -4.84 5.70
CA MET A 768 -26.94 -5.90 6.12
C MET A 768 -28.35 -5.38 6.45
N LYS A 769 -28.61 -4.07 6.33
CA LYS A 769 -29.89 -3.47 6.73
C LYS A 769 -30.47 -2.53 5.68
N TYR A 770 -29.60 -1.75 5.03
CA TYR A 770 -30.00 -0.73 4.08
C TYR A 770 -29.53 -1.09 2.68
N SER A 771 -30.38 -0.80 1.69
CA SER A 771 -30.08 -1.00 0.27
C SER A 771 -30.74 0.07 -0.60
N ASP A 772 -30.99 1.26 -0.05
CA ASP A 772 -31.47 2.44 -0.79
C ASP A 772 -30.39 2.93 -1.77
N ASP A 773 -30.73 3.31 -3.00
CA ASP A 773 -29.74 3.91 -3.90
C ASP A 773 -29.29 5.28 -3.38
N ARG A 774 -28.06 5.67 -3.72
CA ARG A 774 -27.47 6.94 -3.29
C ARG A 774 -26.45 7.43 -4.30
N ASP A 775 -26.31 8.75 -4.40
CA ASP A 775 -25.24 9.38 -5.16
C ASP A 775 -23.92 9.39 -4.39
N CYS A 776 -22.87 9.90 -5.03
CA CYS A 776 -21.53 9.98 -4.47
C CYS A 776 -21.41 10.93 -3.28
N ASP A 777 -22.19 12.01 -3.25
CA ASP A 777 -22.17 12.98 -2.16
C ASP A 777 -22.80 12.38 -0.91
N GLN A 778 -23.95 11.72 -1.05
CA GLN A 778 -24.61 10.95 0.00
C GLN A 778 -23.75 9.79 0.52
N ALA A 779 -22.85 9.28 -0.32
CA ALA A 779 -21.88 8.24 0.03
C ALA A 779 -20.58 8.76 0.67
N GLY A 780 -20.35 10.08 0.63
CA GLY A 780 -19.11 10.68 1.10
C GLY A 780 -17.90 10.37 0.22
N ILE A 781 -18.10 10.33 -1.10
CA ILE A 781 -17.09 9.99 -2.11
C ILE A 781 -16.86 11.20 -3.02
N LEU A 782 -15.87 12.03 -2.67
CA LEU A 782 -15.57 13.29 -3.37
C LEU A 782 -15.05 13.12 -4.81
N ARG A 783 -14.30 12.05 -5.07
CA ARG A 783 -13.68 11.78 -6.39
C ARG A 783 -14.26 10.52 -7.02
N CYS A 784 -15.58 10.52 -7.17
CA CYS A 784 -16.34 9.38 -7.64
C CYS A 784 -15.94 8.91 -9.05
N VAL A 785 -16.21 7.65 -9.36
CA VAL A 785 -16.14 7.09 -10.73
C VAL A 785 -17.50 7.03 -11.42
N CYS A 786 -18.58 7.26 -10.67
CA CYS A 786 -19.92 7.31 -11.22
C CYS A 786 -20.05 8.52 -12.15
N SER A 787 -20.48 8.30 -13.39
CA SER A 787 -20.95 9.40 -14.24
C SER A 787 -22.38 9.79 -13.85
N ASP A 788 -22.67 11.09 -13.83
CA ASP A 788 -24.02 11.58 -13.54
C ASP A 788 -25.00 11.10 -14.62
N PHE A 789 -26.23 10.79 -14.21
CA PHE A 789 -27.35 10.86 -15.15
C PHE A 789 -27.44 12.32 -15.61
N VAL A 790 -26.95 12.60 -16.82
CA VAL A 790 -27.39 13.79 -17.54
C VAL A 790 -28.87 13.56 -17.83
N ASN A 791 -29.72 13.95 -16.89
CA ASN A 791 -31.14 14.16 -17.14
C ASN A 791 -31.21 15.30 -18.17
N ASN A 792 -31.26 14.92 -19.46
CA ASN A 792 -31.70 15.80 -20.54
C ASN A 792 -33.17 16.17 -20.35
#